data_AF-X6MA25-F1
#
_entry.id   AF-X6MA25-F1
#
_cell.length_a   1.000
_cell.length_b   1.000
_cell.length_c   1.000
_cell.angle_alpha   90.00
_cell.angle_beta   90.00
_cell.angle_gamma   90.00
#
_symmetry.space_group_name_H-M   'P 1'
#
loop_
_entity.id
_entity.type
_entity.pdbx_description
1 polymer ?
#
loop_
_entity_poly.entity_id
_entity_poly.type
_entity_poly.pdbx_seq_one_letter_code
_entity_poly.pdbx_strand_id
1 'polypeptide(L)'
;MENGKISKLYLIINIEQLCCQKLMKIKIKKRLQIESLQIESLQIGNPNKSSLEFNVHIQWYNDFNDVDSAHVKWACLILNNSWYFRTINHYDRADLSNCFSVKKRILIINIFVIKIMESICSEKTDIIWNDRSRQINKDSLNPYSISLKQVLHHCKVKLQMRDQFIQGTDELIYFECAFDKSEPPIPKAISDKDILLHNIYKHLPHYPIIQVYWKIKGRFVVPYKHTIDIERITLPKSGELGVEITRSNKKSTFNPFLYECNLHKIKLIKDTLHLKITRNNELHKLLHEMIQNGYLCDLMTYQHTNNKQEKKQLYDNIKQQISFNEANPCELVLNDKTLTILNELKILYHDDIHKQMGYPLQLHHICAVLLYCGRSCNAEFSYDQIQFRHHRWPYLDDYLQGSIMILHKHERREESEMELYCGLKSVRLENIKEIKAGYFISHVSTSDDVQVAEMYRSDQGCILHFHPSMRRSSGIHSCDVSWISPFKHERAILFSRSAVSFDMNEKTNKTLFAWNAKVESEDEYTQMILLTWVRYDQFIQQTMHISAMWNHSIDLNVIYIALRWFKQDVNKIMGLLFEFEDWKSKHNNEQIYKDRVNEFMERRCCNHNVNLFFMFLSMWTCDSTVHNGLPFVEKDKNMDKKR
;
A
#
# COMPACT_ATOMS: atom_id res chain seq x y z
N MET A 1 33.36 3.08 -35.40
CA MET A 1 32.91 1.75 -34.97
C MET A 1 34.12 1.03 -34.42
N GLU A 2 34.35 1.11 -33.12
CA GLU A 2 35.31 0.25 -32.41
C GLU A 2 34.58 -0.30 -31.18
N ASN A 3 34.75 -1.60 -30.96
CA ASN A 3 34.07 -2.41 -29.96
C ASN A 3 34.48 -2.00 -28.53
N GLY A 4 33.86 -0.94 -28.01
CA GLY A 4 33.89 -0.65 -26.58
C GLY A 4 33.00 -1.64 -25.84
N LYS A 5 33.59 -2.61 -25.14
CA LYS A 5 32.89 -3.36 -24.10
C LYS A 5 32.34 -2.34 -23.09
N ILE A 6 31.04 -2.09 -23.11
CA ILE A 6 30.35 -1.35 -22.06
C ILE A 6 30.42 -2.24 -20.82
N SER A 7 31.43 -2.03 -19.97
CA SER A 7 31.42 -2.52 -18.60
C SER A 7 30.22 -1.87 -17.90
N LYS A 8 29.17 -2.66 -17.66
CA LYS A 8 28.05 -2.22 -16.82
C LYS A 8 28.57 -2.03 -15.40
N LEU A 9 28.90 -0.80 -15.05
CA LEU A 9 29.21 -0.43 -13.67
C LEU A 9 27.89 -0.28 -12.92
N TYR A 10 27.60 -1.20 -12.00
CA TYR A 10 26.43 -1.10 -11.13
C TYR A 10 26.81 -0.31 -9.88
N LEU A 11 26.39 0.95 -9.81
CA LEU A 11 26.51 1.73 -8.58
C LEU A 11 25.28 1.46 -7.70
N ILE A 12 25.47 0.69 -6.62
CA ILE A 12 24.46 0.52 -5.58
C ILE A 12 24.59 1.71 -4.62
N ILE A 13 23.64 2.64 -4.67
CA ILE A 13 23.64 3.82 -3.80
C ILE A 13 22.61 3.58 -2.68
N ASN A 14 23.08 3.51 -1.43
CA ASN A 14 22.23 3.66 -0.25
C ASN A 14 22.35 5.11 0.25
N ILE A 15 21.36 5.94 -0.08
CA ILE A 15 21.44 7.40 0.13
C ILE A 15 21.35 7.78 1.62
N GLU A 16 20.81 6.94 2.51
CA GLU A 16 20.67 7.30 3.93
C GLU A 16 21.90 7.01 4.80
N GLN A 17 22.85 6.18 4.35
CA GLN A 17 24.16 6.07 5.03
C GLN A 17 24.90 7.42 5.04
N LEU A 18 24.55 8.33 4.11
CA LEU A 18 24.99 9.73 4.05
C LEU A 18 24.27 10.70 5.00
N CYS A 19 23.01 10.42 5.38
CA CYS A 19 22.20 11.34 6.20
C CYS A 19 22.33 11.06 7.70
N CYS A 20 22.52 9.80 8.12
CA CYS A 20 22.72 9.46 9.53
C CYS A 20 24.07 9.94 10.12
N GLN A 21 25.00 10.44 9.30
CA GLN A 21 26.33 10.88 9.74
C GLN A 21 26.50 12.40 9.93
N LYS A 22 25.43 13.13 10.28
CA LYS A 22 25.58 14.54 10.70
C LYS A 22 24.69 14.91 11.89
N LEU A 23 25.22 14.72 13.11
CA LEU A 23 25.08 15.63 14.26
C LEU A 23 25.84 15.12 15.51
N MET A 24 27.14 14.84 15.37
CA MET A 24 28.08 14.98 16.50
C MET A 24 29.22 15.88 16.07
N LYS A 25 29.45 16.94 16.86
CA LYS A 25 30.70 17.71 16.90
C LYS A 25 31.85 16.77 17.27
N ILE A 26 32.35 16.00 16.33
CA ILE A 26 33.68 15.41 16.44
C ILE A 26 34.65 16.47 15.94
N LYS A 27 35.36 17.08 16.89
CA LYS A 27 36.68 17.67 16.65
C LYS A 27 37.50 16.60 15.91
N ILE A 28 37.60 16.69 14.59
CA ILE A 28 38.50 15.86 13.79
C ILE A 28 39.92 16.34 14.14
N LYS A 29 40.49 15.71 15.17
CA LYS A 29 41.93 15.78 15.51
C LYS A 29 42.60 14.41 15.36
N LYS A 30 42.03 13.52 14.54
CA LYS A 30 42.71 12.32 14.04
C LYS A 30 42.56 12.27 12.52
N ARG A 31 43.68 12.57 11.85
CA ARG A 31 43.95 12.14 10.47
C ARG A 31 43.74 10.64 10.39
N LEU A 32 42.59 10.21 9.87
CA LEU A 32 42.47 8.89 9.26
C LEU A 32 43.07 9.02 7.85
N GLN A 33 44.02 8.15 7.51
CA GLN A 33 44.61 8.04 6.17
C GLN A 33 43.50 7.68 5.17
N ILE A 34 43.01 8.67 4.44
CA ILE A 34 42.16 8.52 3.25
C ILE A 34 43.07 8.67 2.02
N GLU A 35 44.12 7.86 1.94
CA GLU A 35 45.14 7.99 0.87
C GLU A 35 45.03 6.91 -0.22
N SER A 36 43.99 6.06 -0.22
CA SER A 36 43.88 4.96 -1.20
C SER A 36 42.52 4.75 -1.87
N LEU A 37 41.53 5.61 -1.64
CA LEU A 37 40.25 5.51 -2.38
C LEU A 37 40.41 6.15 -3.75
N GLN A 38 40.42 5.33 -4.82
CA GLN A 38 40.29 5.83 -6.18
C GLN A 38 38.91 6.49 -6.33
N ILE A 39 38.91 7.82 -6.52
CA ILE A 39 37.71 8.61 -6.75
C ILE A 39 37.51 8.70 -8.26
N GLU A 40 36.47 8.06 -8.78
CA GLU A 40 36.02 8.31 -10.14
C GLU A 40 34.95 9.40 -10.12
N SER A 41 35.18 10.50 -10.86
CA SER A 41 34.17 11.55 -11.01
C SER A 41 33.24 11.20 -12.18
N LEU A 42 31.93 11.12 -11.88
CA LEU A 42 30.92 10.99 -12.93
C LEU A 42 30.65 12.37 -13.53
N GLN A 43 31.25 12.63 -14.69
CA GLN A 43 30.91 13.82 -15.47
C GLN A 43 29.72 13.54 -16.41
N ILE A 44 28.60 14.20 -16.15
CA ILE A 44 27.41 14.12 -17.00
C ILE A 44 27.50 15.22 -18.07
N GLY A 45 27.79 14.80 -19.31
CA GLY A 45 27.85 15.66 -20.50
C GLY A 45 29.26 16.15 -20.84
N ASN A 46 29.44 16.71 -22.04
CA ASN A 46 30.76 17.11 -22.54
C ASN A 46 31.17 18.48 -21.95
N PRO A 47 32.27 18.59 -21.19
CA PRO A 47 32.74 19.88 -20.65
C PRO A 47 33.17 20.87 -21.74
N ASN A 48 33.61 20.34 -22.89
CA ASN A 48 34.32 21.10 -23.91
C ASN A 48 33.40 21.60 -25.04
N LYS A 49 32.13 21.19 -25.04
CA LYS A 49 31.12 21.71 -25.98
C LYS A 49 30.31 22.82 -25.31
N SER A 50 30.40 24.04 -25.85
CA SER A 50 29.52 25.18 -25.52
C SER A 50 28.08 24.97 -25.99
N SER A 51 27.83 23.97 -26.83
CA SER A 51 26.52 23.66 -27.40
C SER A 51 25.70 22.74 -26.49
N LEU A 52 24.59 23.25 -25.96
CA LEU A 52 23.20 22.71 -25.98
C LEU A 52 22.88 21.21 -25.72
N GLU A 53 23.84 20.30 -25.66
CA GLU A 53 23.68 18.83 -25.54
C GLU A 53 23.41 18.39 -24.09
N PHE A 54 22.41 18.96 -23.43
CA PHE A 54 22.08 18.54 -22.06
C PHE A 54 20.62 18.14 -21.90
N ASN A 55 20.05 17.45 -22.88
CA ASN A 55 18.84 16.64 -22.71
C ASN A 55 19.19 15.50 -21.74
N VAL A 56 18.97 15.74 -20.45
CA VAL A 56 19.14 14.71 -19.43
C VAL A 56 17.95 13.77 -19.57
N HIS A 57 18.19 12.62 -20.19
CA HIS A 57 17.19 11.58 -20.34
C HIS A 57 17.22 10.68 -19.11
N ILE A 58 16.15 10.69 -18.32
CA ILE A 58 16.01 9.84 -17.14
C ILE A 58 14.85 8.88 -17.36
N GLN A 59 15.17 7.60 -17.52
CA GLN A 59 14.20 6.53 -17.62
C GLN A 59 14.13 5.76 -16.31
N TRP A 60 12.92 5.50 -15.83
CA TRP A 60 12.69 4.60 -14.69
C TRP A 60 12.36 3.21 -15.21
N TYR A 61 12.82 2.20 -14.49
CA TYR A 61 12.39 0.81 -14.67
C TYR A 61 12.47 0.07 -13.33
N ASN A 62 11.83 -1.08 -13.25
CA ASN A 62 11.93 -1.99 -12.11
C ASN A 62 12.67 -3.24 -12.58
N ASP A 63 13.68 -3.66 -11.82
CA ASP A 63 14.43 -4.88 -12.11
C ASP A 63 13.99 -5.99 -11.15
N PHE A 64 13.36 -7.00 -11.72
CA PHE A 64 12.89 -8.20 -11.03
C PHE A 64 13.72 -9.44 -11.39
N ASN A 65 14.80 -9.31 -12.17
CA ASN A 65 15.57 -10.48 -12.63
C ASN A 65 16.28 -11.19 -11.47
N ASP A 66 16.66 -10.44 -10.43
CA ASP A 66 17.35 -10.95 -9.25
C ASP A 66 16.35 -11.40 -8.15
N VAL A 67 15.03 -11.36 -8.38
CA VAL A 67 14.03 -11.69 -7.36
C VAL A 67 14.18 -13.13 -6.90
N ASP A 68 14.40 -14.07 -7.82
CA ASP A 68 14.54 -15.51 -7.54
C ASP A 68 15.80 -15.87 -6.74
N SER A 69 16.84 -15.02 -6.75
CA SER A 69 18.12 -15.30 -6.09
C SER A 69 18.41 -14.38 -4.91
N ALA A 70 18.12 -13.09 -5.05
CA ALA A 70 18.43 -12.06 -4.07
C ALA A 70 17.26 -11.69 -3.17
N HIS A 71 16.04 -12.18 -3.44
CA HIS A 71 14.84 -11.90 -2.66
C HIS A 71 14.52 -10.40 -2.56
N VAL A 72 14.90 -9.64 -3.58
CA VAL A 72 14.82 -8.17 -3.62
C VAL A 72 14.36 -7.72 -5.00
N LYS A 73 13.47 -6.73 -5.00
CA LYS A 73 13.09 -5.97 -6.19
C LYS A 73 13.87 -4.66 -6.20
N TRP A 74 14.44 -4.28 -7.33
CA TRP A 74 15.20 -3.04 -7.44
C TRP A 74 14.39 -1.95 -8.12
N ALA A 75 14.40 -0.75 -7.53
CA ALA A 75 13.94 0.46 -8.19
C ALA A 75 15.13 1.00 -8.99
N CYS A 76 15.03 1.04 -10.32
CA CYS A 76 16.17 1.36 -11.16
C CYS A 76 15.94 2.61 -12.01
N LEU A 77 17.05 3.26 -12.36
CA LEU A 77 17.08 4.47 -13.18
C LEU A 77 18.20 4.37 -14.21
N ILE A 78 17.90 4.74 -15.46
CA ILE A 78 18.86 4.87 -16.55
C ILE A 78 19.03 6.35 -16.85
N LEU A 79 20.26 6.84 -16.81
CA LEU A 79 20.63 8.21 -17.14
C LEU A 79 21.36 8.25 -18.48
N ASN A 80 20.84 9.04 -19.42
CA ASN A 80 21.37 9.23 -20.78
C ASN A 80 21.69 7.91 -21.51
N ASN A 81 20.88 6.87 -21.27
CA ASN A 81 21.03 5.52 -21.84
C ASN A 81 22.38 4.83 -21.56
N SER A 82 23.20 5.41 -20.68
CA SER A 82 24.61 5.01 -20.48
C SER A 82 24.89 4.59 -19.05
N TRP A 83 24.21 5.20 -18.08
CA TRP A 83 24.45 4.95 -16.65
C TRP A 83 23.26 4.27 -16.02
N TYR A 84 23.52 3.15 -15.34
CA TYR A 84 22.50 2.30 -14.74
C TYR A 84 22.63 2.34 -13.23
N PHE A 85 21.58 2.79 -12.57
CA PHE A 85 21.53 2.91 -11.11
C PHE A 85 20.49 1.94 -10.57
N ARG A 86 20.84 1.25 -9.49
CA ARG A 86 19.94 0.40 -8.72
C ARG A 86 19.80 0.97 -7.31
N THR A 87 18.57 1.17 -6.87
CA THR A 87 18.24 1.57 -5.50
C THR A 87 17.32 0.54 -4.86
N ILE A 88 17.42 0.40 -3.54
CA ILE A 88 16.64 -0.57 -2.77
C ILE A 88 15.16 -0.18 -2.76
N ASN A 89 14.88 1.11 -2.58
CA ASN A 89 13.53 1.64 -2.53
C ASN A 89 13.28 2.67 -3.65
N HIS A 90 12.00 2.96 -3.91
CA HIS A 90 11.57 3.89 -4.95
C HIS A 90 11.77 5.37 -4.57
N TYR A 91 11.92 5.69 -3.28
CA TYR A 91 12.19 7.05 -2.82
C TYR A 91 13.62 7.45 -3.21
N ASP A 92 14.60 6.60 -2.95
CA ASP A 92 15.99 6.78 -3.36
C ASP A 92 16.10 6.95 -4.88
N ARG A 93 15.34 6.17 -5.66
CA ARG A 93 15.28 6.35 -7.13
C ARG A 93 14.74 7.73 -7.49
N ALA A 94 13.66 8.16 -6.85
CA ALA A 94 13.03 9.45 -7.14
C ALA A 94 13.90 10.63 -6.71
N ASP A 95 14.55 10.54 -5.55
CA ASP A 95 15.49 11.54 -5.04
C ASP A 95 16.72 11.64 -5.94
N LEU A 96 17.28 10.49 -6.34
CA LEU A 96 18.37 10.43 -7.32
C LEU A 96 17.95 11.02 -8.67
N SER A 97 16.75 10.68 -9.17
CA SER A 97 16.16 11.26 -10.37
C SER A 97 16.03 12.78 -10.25
N ASN A 98 15.51 13.28 -9.13
CA ASN A 98 15.34 14.71 -8.86
C ASN A 98 16.68 15.44 -8.80
N CYS A 99 17.70 14.80 -8.22
CA CYS A 99 19.07 15.30 -8.20
C CYS A 99 19.66 15.43 -9.61
N PHE A 100 19.41 14.48 -10.51
CA PHE A 100 19.88 14.55 -11.90
C PHE A 100 19.09 15.53 -12.77
N SER A 101 17.80 15.76 -12.47
CA SER A 101 16.99 16.74 -13.18
C SER A 101 17.48 18.16 -12.89
N VAL A 102 17.57 18.55 -11.61
CA VAL A 102 18.04 19.89 -11.25
C VAL A 102 19.55 19.98 -11.52
N LYS A 103 19.99 20.91 -12.39
CA LYS A 103 21.42 21.15 -12.65
C LYS A 103 22.14 21.69 -11.41
N LYS A 104 22.46 20.78 -10.51
CA LYS A 104 23.37 20.96 -9.38
C LYS A 104 24.62 20.19 -9.75
N ARG A 105 25.81 20.79 -9.62
CA ARG A 105 27.04 19.99 -9.63
C ARG A 105 26.94 19.04 -8.44
N ILE A 106 26.62 17.78 -8.72
CA ILE A 106 26.66 16.73 -7.72
C ILE A 106 28.12 16.31 -7.63
N LEU A 107 28.83 16.86 -6.66
CA LEU A 107 30.11 16.30 -6.27
C LEU A 107 29.80 15.03 -5.46
N ILE A 108 29.77 13.87 -6.13
CA ILE A 108 29.69 12.57 -5.46
C ILE A 108 31.10 12.25 -4.96
N ILE A 109 31.44 12.74 -3.77
CA ILE A 109 32.59 12.22 -3.01
C ILE A 109 32.09 10.98 -2.28
N ASN A 110 32.78 9.85 -2.42
CA ASN A 110 32.47 8.57 -1.76
C ASN A 110 31.80 8.75 -0.38
N ILE A 111 30.51 8.37 -0.32
CA ILE A 111 29.67 8.19 0.88
C ILE A 111 29.58 9.41 1.84
N PHE A 112 30.20 10.55 1.54
CA PHE A 112 30.16 11.70 2.44
C PHE A 112 30.00 13.03 1.69
N VAL A 113 28.89 13.70 2.03
CA VAL A 113 28.62 15.12 1.80
C VAL A 113 28.50 15.52 0.33
N ILE A 114 27.25 15.55 -0.15
CA ILE A 114 26.89 16.31 -1.36
C ILE A 114 27.04 17.81 -1.03
N LYS A 115 28.16 18.41 -1.43
CA LYS A 115 28.27 19.87 -1.48
C LYS A 115 27.75 20.33 -2.83
N ILE A 116 26.54 20.89 -2.82
CA ILE A 116 25.84 21.41 -3.99
C ILE A 116 26.50 22.73 -4.40
N MET A 117 27.21 22.76 -5.53
CA MET A 117 27.54 24.00 -6.21
C MET A 117 26.50 24.27 -7.30
N GLU A 118 25.88 25.44 -7.27
CA GLU A 118 24.94 25.89 -8.29
C GLU A 118 25.70 26.21 -9.58
N SER A 119 25.26 25.60 -10.69
CA SER A 119 25.71 25.95 -12.03
C SER A 119 24.48 26.40 -12.81
N ILE A 120 24.45 27.69 -13.13
CA ILE A 120 23.41 28.30 -13.97
C ILE A 120 23.51 27.67 -15.36
N CYS A 121 22.37 27.31 -15.95
CA CYS A 121 22.30 26.86 -17.33
C CYS A 121 21.15 27.51 -18.04
N SER A 122 21.38 27.81 -19.32
CA SER A 122 20.63 28.81 -20.07
C SER A 122 19.33 28.32 -20.73
N GLU A 123 19.01 27.02 -20.78
CA GLU A 123 17.95 26.53 -21.70
C GLU A 123 17.14 25.30 -21.24
N LYS A 124 16.46 25.33 -20.08
CA LYS A 124 15.65 24.18 -19.60
C LYS A 124 14.36 24.57 -18.88
N THR A 125 13.27 23.88 -19.19
CA THR A 125 12.02 23.95 -18.40
C THR A 125 11.96 22.78 -17.43
N ASP A 126 11.92 23.08 -16.14
CA ASP A 126 11.74 22.07 -15.09
C ASP A 126 10.25 21.87 -14.82
N ILE A 127 9.77 20.65 -15.05
CA ILE A 127 8.42 20.25 -14.70
C ILE A 127 8.46 19.62 -13.33
N ILE A 128 7.84 20.29 -12.38
CA ILE A 128 7.58 19.79 -11.04
C ILE A 128 6.20 19.16 -11.07
N TRP A 129 6.06 17.90 -10.73
CA TRP A 129 4.74 17.28 -10.67
C TRP A 129 4.54 16.51 -9.38
N ASN A 130 3.34 16.67 -8.83
CA ASN A 130 2.91 15.98 -7.62
C ASN A 130 1.94 14.87 -7.97
N ASP A 131 2.20 13.70 -7.42
CA ASP A 131 1.28 12.58 -7.46
C ASP A 131 0.34 12.57 -6.24
N ARG A 132 -0.49 11.52 -6.17
CA ARG A 132 -1.46 11.33 -5.07
C ARG A 132 -0.83 11.15 -3.69
N SER A 133 0.43 10.75 -3.63
CA SER A 133 1.17 10.61 -2.38
C SER A 133 1.86 11.92 -1.96
N ARG A 134 1.63 13.02 -2.69
CA ARG A 134 2.29 14.32 -2.51
C ARG A 134 3.81 14.25 -2.68
N GLN A 135 4.32 13.21 -3.33
CA GLN A 135 5.73 13.17 -3.67
C GLN A 135 5.98 14.14 -4.81
N ILE A 136 6.96 15.02 -4.61
CA ILE A 136 7.39 15.99 -5.60
C ILE A 136 8.39 15.31 -6.52
N ASN A 137 8.06 15.19 -7.79
CA ASN A 137 8.95 14.69 -8.83
C ASN A 137 9.37 15.84 -9.74
N LYS A 138 10.61 15.80 -10.22
CA LYS A 138 11.19 16.83 -11.09
C LYS A 138 11.70 16.18 -12.37
N ASP A 139 11.29 16.73 -13.50
CA ASP A 139 11.75 16.35 -14.82
C ASP A 139 12.25 17.58 -15.57
N SER A 140 13.50 17.55 -16.04
CA SER A 140 14.08 18.65 -16.79
C SER A 140 14.03 18.34 -18.28
N LEU A 141 13.15 19.03 -18.99
CA LEU A 141 12.81 18.74 -20.37
C LEU A 141 13.19 19.91 -21.28
N ASN A 142 13.54 19.61 -22.53
CA ASN A 142 13.82 20.64 -23.53
C ASN A 142 12.50 21.05 -24.21
N PRO A 143 11.99 22.26 -23.93
CA PRO A 143 10.67 22.69 -24.37
C PRO A 143 10.55 22.86 -25.89
N TYR A 144 11.68 22.99 -26.61
CA TYR A 144 11.70 23.10 -28.07
C TYR A 144 11.55 21.77 -28.80
N SER A 145 11.80 20.65 -28.10
CA SER A 145 11.86 19.31 -28.70
C SER A 145 10.76 18.36 -28.24
N ILE A 146 10.02 18.72 -27.18
CA ILE A 146 9.02 17.83 -26.57
C ILE A 146 7.62 18.46 -26.61
N SER A 147 6.65 17.64 -26.98
CA SER A 147 5.24 18.01 -26.96
C SER A 147 4.56 17.73 -25.63
N LEU A 148 3.46 18.43 -25.35
CA LEU A 148 2.63 18.17 -24.17
C LEU A 148 2.24 16.69 -24.07
N LYS A 149 1.84 16.06 -25.18
CA LYS A 149 1.47 14.64 -25.24
C LYS A 149 2.63 13.73 -24.85
N GLN A 150 3.83 14.01 -25.35
CA GLN A 150 5.04 13.24 -25.01
C GLN A 150 5.39 13.36 -23.53
N VAL A 151 5.29 14.56 -22.95
CA VAL A 151 5.51 14.76 -21.51
C VAL A 151 4.49 13.99 -20.67
N LEU A 152 3.20 14.09 -21.00
CA LEU A 152 2.15 13.37 -20.28
C LEU A 152 2.36 11.85 -20.35
N HIS A 153 2.78 11.35 -21.51
CA HIS A 153 3.16 9.94 -21.67
C HIS A 153 4.35 9.57 -20.76
N HIS A 154 5.40 10.41 -20.72
CA HIS A 154 6.55 10.21 -19.84
C HIS A 154 6.15 10.18 -18.35
N CYS A 155 5.34 11.13 -17.90
CA CYS A 155 4.80 11.15 -16.53
C CYS A 155 3.97 9.90 -16.23
N LYS A 156 3.13 9.45 -17.19
CA LYS A 156 2.34 8.23 -17.06
C LYS A 156 3.24 7.00 -16.87
N VAL A 157 4.29 6.84 -17.69
CA VAL A 157 5.24 5.71 -17.58
C VAL A 157 5.96 5.74 -16.24
N LYS A 158 6.43 6.91 -15.77
CA LYS A 158 7.08 7.03 -14.45
C LYS A 158 6.14 6.67 -13.30
N LEU A 159 4.89 7.16 -13.34
CA LEU A 159 3.86 6.79 -12.37
C LEU A 159 3.60 5.28 -12.36
N GLN A 160 3.49 4.67 -13.54
CA GLN A 160 3.29 3.22 -13.68
C GLN A 160 4.44 2.42 -13.06
N MET A 161 5.69 2.79 -13.37
CA MET A 161 6.89 2.14 -12.79
C MET A 161 6.97 2.31 -11.27
N ARG A 162 6.43 3.41 -10.74
CA ARG A 162 6.37 3.65 -9.30
C ARG A 162 5.29 2.80 -8.64
N ASP A 163 4.06 2.85 -9.12
CA ASP A 163 2.93 2.13 -8.54
C ASP A 163 3.11 0.61 -8.65
N GLN A 164 3.70 0.12 -9.75
CA GLN A 164 4.09 -1.30 -9.89
C GLN A 164 5.10 -1.70 -8.81
N PHE A 165 6.08 -0.85 -8.51
CA PHE A 165 7.10 -1.16 -7.49
C PHE A 165 6.49 -1.20 -6.08
N ILE A 166 5.67 -0.21 -5.73
CA ILE A 166 5.13 -0.03 -4.39
C ILE A 166 4.00 -1.02 -4.09
N GLN A 167 3.10 -1.20 -5.05
CA GLN A 167 1.82 -1.85 -4.83
C GLN A 167 1.57 -3.05 -5.75
N GLY A 168 2.50 -3.37 -6.66
CA GLY A 168 2.26 -4.39 -7.69
C GLY A 168 1.18 -3.99 -8.71
N THR A 169 0.80 -2.71 -8.78
CA THR A 169 -0.23 -2.22 -9.71
C THR A 169 0.43 -1.69 -10.99
N ASP A 170 0.21 -2.34 -12.13
CA ASP A 170 0.87 -1.99 -13.39
C ASP A 170 -0.11 -1.58 -14.50
N GLU A 171 -1.43 -1.71 -14.33
CA GLU A 171 -2.40 -1.25 -15.31
C GLU A 171 -2.98 0.13 -14.96
N LEU A 172 -2.75 1.13 -15.81
CA LEU A 172 -3.34 2.45 -15.65
C LEU A 172 -4.82 2.47 -16.09
N ILE A 173 -5.71 2.80 -15.16
CA ILE A 173 -7.16 2.95 -15.43
C ILE A 173 -7.62 4.41 -15.55
N TYR A 174 -6.86 5.34 -14.97
CA TYR A 174 -7.22 6.76 -15.00
C TYR A 174 -5.96 7.62 -14.91
N PHE A 175 -5.85 8.59 -15.79
CA PHE A 175 -4.81 9.60 -15.76
C PHE A 175 -5.41 10.96 -16.08
N GLU A 176 -5.15 11.93 -15.22
CA GLU A 176 -5.61 13.31 -15.38
C GLU A 176 -4.47 14.25 -15.02
N CYS A 177 -4.20 15.23 -15.88
CA CYS A 177 -3.42 16.41 -15.53
C CYS A 177 -4.40 17.56 -15.29
N ALA A 178 -4.49 18.04 -14.05
CA ALA A 178 -5.36 19.16 -13.70
C ALA A 178 -4.72 20.47 -14.17
N PHE A 179 -4.90 20.78 -15.45
CA PHE A 179 -4.30 21.92 -16.14
C PHE A 179 -4.69 23.26 -15.54
N ASP A 180 -5.91 23.38 -15.00
CA ASP A 180 -6.42 24.55 -14.28
C ASP A 180 -5.71 24.79 -12.94
N LYS A 181 -5.16 23.74 -12.35
CA LYS A 181 -4.42 23.74 -11.07
C LYS A 181 -2.91 23.64 -11.26
N SER A 182 -2.46 23.70 -12.50
CA SER A 182 -1.04 23.76 -12.83
C SER A 182 -0.57 25.22 -12.78
N GLU A 183 0.69 25.44 -12.47
CA GLU A 183 1.27 26.78 -12.36
C GLU A 183 2.42 26.93 -13.37
N PRO A 184 2.26 27.74 -14.43
CA PRO A 184 1.03 28.45 -14.81
C PRO A 184 -0.03 27.51 -15.41
N PRO A 185 -1.33 27.91 -15.38
CA PRO A 185 -2.40 27.08 -15.92
C PRO A 185 -2.26 26.84 -17.42
N ILE A 186 -2.58 25.62 -17.86
CA ILE A 186 -2.60 25.27 -19.29
C ILE A 186 -4.04 25.40 -19.81
N PRO A 187 -4.31 26.18 -20.87
CA PRO A 187 -5.66 26.29 -21.42
C PRO A 187 -6.22 24.94 -21.87
N LYS A 188 -7.47 24.62 -21.48
CA LYS A 188 -8.13 23.35 -21.84
C LYS A 188 -8.23 23.13 -23.36
N ALA A 189 -8.34 24.21 -24.15
CA ALA A 189 -8.39 24.13 -25.62
C ALA A 189 -7.09 23.58 -26.27
N ILE A 190 -5.99 23.48 -25.50
CA ILE A 190 -4.68 23.03 -25.93
C ILE A 190 -4.43 21.57 -25.53
N SER A 191 -5.19 21.02 -24.56
CA SER A 191 -4.90 19.69 -23.97
C SER A 191 -4.89 18.54 -24.97
N ASP A 192 -5.75 18.63 -25.99
CA ASP A 192 -5.97 17.54 -26.94
C ASP A 192 -5.09 17.67 -28.18
N LYS A 193 -4.33 18.77 -28.29
CA LYS A 193 -3.44 19.06 -29.41
C LYS A 193 -2.00 18.69 -29.06
N ASP A 194 -1.29 18.14 -30.04
CA ASP A 194 0.12 17.78 -29.90
C ASP A 194 1.02 19.02 -30.02
N ILE A 195 0.95 19.91 -29.02
CA ILE A 195 1.62 21.21 -29.01
C ILE A 195 2.95 21.12 -28.26
N LEU A 196 4.02 21.66 -28.84
CA LEU A 196 5.32 21.80 -28.20
C LEU A 196 5.22 22.64 -26.91
N LEU A 197 5.94 22.24 -25.85
CA LEU A 197 5.97 23.01 -24.60
C LEU A 197 6.43 24.46 -24.83
N HIS A 198 7.33 24.68 -25.79
CA HIS A 198 7.73 26.02 -26.22
C HIS A 198 6.52 26.90 -26.54
N ASN A 199 5.57 26.40 -27.32
CA ASN A 199 4.40 27.20 -27.71
C ASN A 199 3.46 27.49 -26.53
N ILE A 200 3.49 26.66 -25.48
CA ILE A 200 2.71 26.87 -24.27
C ILE A 200 3.36 27.94 -23.38
N TYR A 201 4.69 27.92 -23.26
CA TYR A 201 5.40 28.65 -22.22
C TYR A 201 6.31 29.79 -22.69
N LYS A 202 6.50 30.00 -24.00
CA LYS A 202 7.40 31.02 -24.56
C LYS A 202 7.15 32.46 -24.12
N HIS A 203 5.97 32.75 -23.58
CA HIS A 203 5.59 34.09 -23.12
C HIS A 203 5.81 34.31 -21.63
N LEU A 204 6.28 33.29 -20.89
CA LEU A 204 6.57 33.43 -19.46
C LEU A 204 7.91 34.13 -19.23
N PRO A 205 8.03 34.95 -18.17
CA PRO A 205 9.30 35.54 -17.78
C PRO A 205 10.38 34.46 -17.59
N HIS A 206 11.61 34.76 -18.02
CA HIS A 206 12.78 33.87 -17.92
C HIS A 206 12.72 32.59 -18.77
N TYR A 207 11.73 32.43 -19.65
CA TYR A 207 11.71 31.33 -20.62
C TYR A 207 13.00 31.32 -21.46
N PRO A 208 13.60 30.14 -21.73
CA PRO A 208 13.14 28.78 -21.39
C PRO A 208 13.43 28.29 -19.96
N ILE A 209 14.15 29.07 -19.15
CA ILE A 209 14.58 28.75 -17.78
C ILE A 209 13.45 29.03 -16.78
N ILE A 210 12.43 28.17 -16.81
CA ILE A 210 11.26 28.28 -15.95
C ILE A 210 11.02 26.98 -15.19
N GLN A 211 10.38 27.11 -14.03
CA GLN A 211 9.80 25.98 -13.31
C GLN A 211 8.29 26.03 -13.50
N VAL A 212 7.71 24.93 -13.96
CA VAL A 212 6.27 24.79 -14.09
C VAL A 212 5.79 23.65 -13.20
N TYR A 213 4.68 23.86 -12.50
CA TYR A 213 4.12 22.89 -11.58
C TYR A 213 2.88 22.24 -12.19
N TRP A 214 2.87 20.92 -12.32
CA TRP A 214 1.76 20.14 -12.87
C TRP A 214 1.12 19.28 -11.78
N LYS A 215 -0.20 19.32 -11.69
CA LYS A 215 -0.95 18.46 -10.77
C LYS A 215 -1.45 17.22 -11.52
N ILE A 216 -0.77 16.10 -11.33
CA ILE A 216 -1.06 14.85 -12.04
C ILE A 216 -1.73 13.84 -11.10
N LYS A 217 -2.76 13.17 -11.58
CA LYS A 217 -3.42 12.07 -10.88
C LYS A 217 -3.37 10.82 -11.74
N GLY A 218 -2.70 9.78 -11.25
CA GLY A 218 -2.80 8.43 -11.77
C GLY A 218 -3.68 7.56 -10.87
N ARG A 219 -4.37 6.58 -11.45
CA ARG A 219 -4.90 5.41 -10.75
C ARG A 219 -4.48 4.16 -11.51
N PHE A 220 -4.05 3.19 -10.73
CA PHE A 220 -3.61 1.90 -11.23
C PHE A 220 -4.40 0.79 -10.56
N VAL A 221 -4.50 -0.33 -11.24
CA VAL A 221 -5.12 -1.55 -10.74
C VAL A 221 -4.11 -2.70 -10.87
N VAL A 222 -4.27 -3.71 -10.01
CA VAL A 222 -3.58 -5.00 -10.19
C VAL A 222 -4.36 -5.77 -11.25
N PRO A 223 -3.74 -6.17 -12.39
CA PRO A 223 -4.41 -6.96 -13.41
C PRO A 223 -4.91 -8.28 -12.85
N TYR A 224 -5.97 -8.83 -13.42
CA TYR A 224 -6.60 -10.07 -12.96
C TYR A 224 -5.62 -11.27 -12.87
N LYS A 225 -4.64 -11.35 -13.76
CA LYS A 225 -3.60 -12.39 -13.75
C LYS A 225 -2.66 -12.34 -12.53
N HIS A 226 -2.57 -11.20 -11.86
CA HIS A 226 -1.75 -10.97 -10.68
C HIS A 226 -2.58 -10.87 -9.40
N THR A 227 -3.85 -11.29 -9.46
CA THR A 227 -4.70 -11.41 -8.28
C THR A 227 -4.85 -12.87 -7.85
N ILE A 228 -5.21 -13.03 -6.58
CA ILE A 228 -5.56 -14.30 -5.99
C ILE A 228 -7.07 -14.37 -5.77
N ASP A 229 -7.59 -15.57 -6.02
CA ASP A 229 -8.95 -15.91 -5.67
C ASP A 229 -9.10 -15.91 -4.14
N ILE A 230 -10.31 -15.56 -3.71
CA ILE A 230 -10.79 -15.64 -2.34
C ILE A 230 -11.30 -17.04 -2.00
N GLU A 231 -11.77 -17.80 -3.00
CA GLU A 231 -12.24 -19.17 -2.85
C GLU A 231 -11.04 -20.09 -2.96
N ARG A 232 -10.46 -20.48 -1.82
CA ARG A 232 -9.40 -21.49 -1.85
C ARG A 232 -10.01 -22.87 -2.06
N ILE A 233 -9.50 -23.55 -3.09
CA ILE A 233 -9.52 -25.00 -3.23
C ILE A 233 -9.12 -25.58 -1.86
N THR A 234 -9.94 -26.47 -1.31
CA THR A 234 -9.74 -27.12 0.00
C THR A 234 -8.26 -27.35 0.27
N LEU A 235 -7.67 -26.52 1.13
CA LEU A 235 -6.30 -26.71 1.56
C LEU A 235 -6.21 -28.14 2.11
N PRO A 236 -5.16 -28.92 1.77
CA PRO A 236 -4.98 -30.23 2.38
C PRO A 236 -5.08 -30.05 3.89
N LYS A 237 -5.98 -30.80 4.54
CA LYS A 237 -6.02 -30.85 6.01
C LYS A 237 -4.59 -31.07 6.46
N SER A 238 -4.02 -30.09 7.16
CA SER A 238 -2.60 -30.06 7.47
C SER A 238 -2.21 -31.39 8.10
N GLY A 239 -1.29 -32.14 7.48
CA GLY A 239 -0.54 -33.15 8.21
C GLY A 239 0.09 -32.47 9.41
N GLU A 240 -0.02 -33.11 10.58
CA GLU A 240 0.40 -32.61 11.89
C GLU A 240 1.83 -32.05 11.83
N LEU A 241 1.98 -30.75 11.55
CA LEU A 241 3.20 -30.01 11.88
C LEU A 241 3.16 -29.92 13.40
N GLY A 242 3.83 -30.86 14.07
CA GLY A 242 3.91 -31.05 15.53
C GLY A 242 4.55 -29.89 16.29
N VAL A 243 4.17 -28.66 15.98
CA VAL A 243 4.47 -27.47 16.75
C VAL A 243 3.43 -27.41 17.85
N GLU A 244 3.82 -27.86 19.04
CA GLU A 244 3.04 -27.69 20.27
C GLU A 244 2.94 -26.18 20.56
N ILE A 245 1.80 -25.58 20.22
CA ILE A 245 1.60 -24.14 20.42
C ILE A 245 1.27 -23.91 21.89
N THR A 246 2.22 -23.34 22.63
CA THR A 246 1.98 -22.81 23.97
C THR A 246 1.04 -21.61 23.87
N ARG A 247 -0.27 -21.84 23.88
CA ARG A 247 -1.26 -20.76 24.00
C ARG A 247 -0.97 -20.02 25.31
N SER A 248 -0.58 -18.75 25.20
CA SER A 248 -0.45 -17.90 26.39
C SER A 248 -1.84 -17.77 27.03
N ASN A 249 -2.02 -18.38 28.19
CA ASN A 249 -3.26 -18.32 28.98
C ASN A 249 -3.58 -16.91 29.52
N LYS A 250 -2.66 -15.95 29.35
CA LYS A 250 -2.76 -14.60 29.91
C LYS A 250 -3.05 -13.58 28.80
N LYS A 251 -4.25 -13.63 28.23
CA LYS A 251 -4.76 -12.53 27.38
C LYS A 251 -5.52 -11.54 28.26
N SER A 252 -5.07 -10.28 28.27
CA SER A 252 -5.85 -9.16 28.79
C SER A 252 -7.16 -9.01 28.02
N THR A 253 -8.18 -8.41 28.64
CA THR A 253 -9.43 -8.04 27.97
C THR A 253 -9.12 -7.18 26.74
N PHE A 254 -9.31 -7.74 25.55
CA PHE A 254 -8.92 -7.13 24.28
C PHE A 254 -10.13 -6.41 23.68
N ASN A 255 -10.16 -5.08 23.71
CA ASN A 255 -11.18 -4.29 23.00
C ASN A 255 -10.52 -3.57 21.81
N PRO A 256 -10.72 -4.05 20.56
CA PRO A 256 -10.08 -3.46 19.38
C PRO A 256 -10.77 -2.17 18.89
N PHE A 257 -11.82 -1.70 19.56
CA PHE A 257 -12.68 -0.66 19.03
C PHE A 257 -12.32 0.74 19.51
N LEU A 258 -12.40 1.68 18.57
CA LEU A 258 -12.46 3.11 18.84
C LEU A 258 -13.79 3.68 18.41
N TYR A 259 -14.38 4.47 19.30
CA TYR A 259 -15.55 5.29 19.00
C TYR A 259 -15.16 6.50 18.15
N GLU A 260 -16.11 7.03 17.37
CA GLU A 260 -15.94 8.18 16.47
C GLU A 260 -15.21 9.38 17.10
N CYS A 261 -15.47 9.68 18.38
CA CYS A 261 -14.80 10.76 19.12
C CYS A 261 -13.28 10.61 19.24
N ASN A 262 -12.73 9.41 18.99
CA ASN A 262 -11.31 9.11 19.06
C ASN A 262 -10.56 9.29 17.74
N LEU A 263 -11.19 9.81 16.68
CA LEU A 263 -10.54 10.02 15.38
C LEU A 263 -9.25 10.86 15.48
N HIS A 264 -9.24 11.85 16.37
CA HIS A 264 -8.05 12.67 16.64
C HIS A 264 -6.88 11.85 17.20
N LYS A 265 -7.15 10.80 18.00
CA LYS A 265 -6.11 9.90 18.53
C LYS A 265 -5.47 9.07 17.43
N ILE A 266 -6.25 8.60 16.45
CA ILE A 266 -5.73 7.85 15.30
C ILE A 266 -4.84 8.75 14.44
N LYS A 267 -5.22 10.02 14.26
CA LYS A 267 -4.37 11.00 13.58
C LYS A 267 -3.05 11.21 14.33
N LEU A 268 -3.10 11.36 15.65
CA LEU A 268 -1.90 11.51 16.49
C LEU A 268 -0.98 10.29 16.42
N ILE A 269 -1.54 9.07 16.42
CA ILE A 269 -0.77 7.83 16.20
C ILE A 269 0.00 7.93 14.88
N LYS A 270 -0.69 8.25 13.79
CA LYS A 270 -0.08 8.34 12.46
C LYS A 270 1.00 9.41 12.39
N ASP A 271 0.77 10.60 12.96
CA ASP A 271 1.75 11.68 13.03
C ASP A 271 3.00 11.24 13.80
N THR A 272 2.81 10.58 14.95
CA THR A 272 3.90 10.09 15.80
C THR A 272 4.72 9.00 15.09
N LEU A 273 4.05 8.07 14.42
CA LEU A 273 4.71 7.01 13.65
C LEU A 273 5.51 7.59 12.48
N HIS A 274 4.93 8.53 11.73
CA HIS A 274 5.58 9.14 10.58
C HIS A 274 6.90 9.85 10.95
N LEU A 275 7.00 10.41 12.15
CA LEU A 275 8.22 11.04 12.65
C LEU A 275 9.32 10.05 13.08
N LYS A 276 8.94 8.82 13.45
CA LYS A 276 9.88 7.78 13.91
C LYS A 276 10.41 6.91 12.77
N ILE A 277 9.60 6.69 11.75
CA ILE A 277 9.92 5.76 10.68
C ILE A 277 10.84 6.44 9.67
N THR A 278 11.99 5.82 9.46
CA THR A 278 12.97 6.19 8.42
C THR A 278 12.99 5.08 7.36
N ARG A 279 13.21 5.42 6.10
CA ARG A 279 12.85 4.56 4.94
C ARG A 279 13.98 3.70 4.36
N ASN A 280 15.15 3.64 4.98
CA ASN A 280 16.19 2.67 4.64
C ASN A 280 16.21 1.45 5.58
N ASN A 281 16.90 0.40 5.13
CA ASN A 281 17.25 -0.77 5.94
C ASN A 281 16.04 -1.32 6.72
N GLU A 282 14.89 -1.38 6.07
CA GLU A 282 13.58 -1.60 6.67
C GLU A 282 13.54 -2.90 7.48
N LEU A 283 14.10 -3.97 6.92
CA LEU A 283 14.21 -5.26 7.61
C LEU A 283 15.13 -5.19 8.85
N HIS A 284 16.24 -4.44 8.77
CA HIS A 284 17.15 -4.29 9.91
C HIS A 284 16.45 -3.58 11.07
N LYS A 285 15.71 -2.52 10.77
CA LYS A 285 14.99 -1.74 11.79
C LYS A 285 13.84 -2.51 12.41
N LEU A 286 13.10 -3.27 11.62
CA LEU A 286 12.06 -4.16 12.14
C LEU A 286 12.66 -5.19 13.11
N LEU A 287 13.72 -5.89 12.70
CA LEU A 287 14.35 -6.89 13.56
C LEU A 287 15.03 -6.26 14.79
N HIS A 288 15.62 -5.09 14.64
CA HIS A 288 16.19 -4.31 15.74
C HIS A 288 15.12 -3.92 16.77
N GLU A 289 13.97 -3.42 16.32
CA GLU A 289 12.80 -3.11 17.16
C GLU A 289 12.35 -4.35 17.95
N MET A 290 12.28 -5.53 17.30
CA MET A 290 11.92 -6.76 17.99
C MET A 290 12.91 -7.11 19.11
N ILE A 291 14.21 -6.98 18.86
CA ILE A 291 15.26 -7.26 19.85
C ILE A 291 15.21 -6.24 21.00
N GLN A 292 15.01 -4.96 20.68
CA GLN A 292 14.90 -3.87 21.65
C GLN A 292 13.70 -4.07 22.58
N ASN A 293 12.57 -4.54 22.04
CA ASN A 293 11.37 -4.84 22.82
C ASN A 293 11.42 -6.20 23.54
N GLY A 294 12.53 -6.93 23.48
CA GLY A 294 12.74 -8.16 24.26
C GLY A 294 12.28 -9.45 23.56
N TYR A 295 11.99 -9.41 22.27
CA TYR A 295 11.45 -10.53 21.48
C TYR A 295 12.48 -11.18 20.56
N LEU A 296 13.74 -11.22 20.98
CA LEU A 296 14.79 -11.95 20.25
C LEU A 296 14.43 -13.44 20.05
N CYS A 297 13.67 -14.06 20.96
CA CYS A 297 13.18 -15.44 20.76
C CYS A 297 12.34 -15.61 19.51
N ASP A 298 11.57 -14.60 19.11
CA ASP A 298 10.67 -14.73 17.96
C ASP A 298 11.42 -14.70 16.63
N LEU A 299 12.69 -14.29 16.65
CA LEU A 299 13.56 -14.22 15.48
C LEU A 299 14.38 -15.50 15.26
N MET A 300 14.27 -16.49 16.17
CA MET A 300 15.13 -17.67 16.22
C MET A 300 14.34 -18.93 16.56
N THR A 301 14.85 -20.08 16.14
CA THR A 301 14.31 -21.38 16.53
C THR A 301 14.82 -21.68 17.94
N TYR A 302 14.00 -21.38 18.94
CA TYR A 302 14.37 -21.51 20.35
C TYR A 302 14.59 -22.98 20.75
N GLN A 303 15.75 -23.28 21.34
CA GLN A 303 15.96 -24.52 22.09
C GLN A 303 15.57 -24.26 23.56
N HIS A 304 14.65 -25.07 24.10
CA HIS A 304 14.17 -24.90 25.47
C HIS A 304 15.29 -25.11 26.49
N THR A 305 15.74 -24.02 27.11
CA THR A 305 16.48 -24.05 28.38
C THR A 305 15.57 -23.65 29.54
N ASN A 306 15.53 -24.48 30.57
CA ASN A 306 14.71 -24.23 31.77
C ASN A 306 15.34 -23.19 32.71
N ASN A 307 16.62 -22.87 32.52
CA ASN A 307 17.36 -21.95 33.36
C ASN A 307 17.31 -20.51 32.79
N LYS A 308 16.71 -19.57 33.56
CA LYS A 308 16.62 -18.15 33.19
C LYS A 308 17.98 -17.48 32.97
N GLN A 309 19.01 -17.90 33.71
CA GLN A 309 20.35 -17.31 33.63
C GLN A 309 21.06 -17.74 32.35
N GLU A 310 20.98 -19.02 31.99
CA GLU A 310 21.49 -19.55 30.71
C GLU A 310 20.80 -18.89 29.53
N LYS A 311 19.47 -18.69 29.60
CA LYS A 311 18.72 -17.98 28.57
C LYS A 311 19.22 -16.55 28.36
N LYS A 312 19.48 -15.82 29.45
CA LYS A 312 20.00 -14.45 29.38
C LYS A 312 21.40 -14.43 28.75
N GLN A 313 22.29 -15.31 29.20
CA GLN A 313 23.65 -15.42 28.66
C GLN A 313 23.64 -15.78 27.17
N LEU A 314 22.77 -16.70 26.75
CA LEU A 314 22.57 -17.03 25.34
C LEU A 314 22.13 -15.81 24.53
N TYR A 315 21.17 -15.03 25.02
CA TYR A 315 20.71 -13.82 24.32
C TYR A 315 21.79 -12.76 24.22
N ASP A 316 22.58 -12.57 25.27
CA ASP A 316 23.70 -11.64 25.26
C ASP A 316 24.78 -12.07 24.24
N ASN A 317 25.09 -13.38 24.18
CA ASN A 317 26.01 -13.94 23.18
C ASN A 317 25.49 -13.73 21.75
N ILE A 318 24.19 -13.95 21.53
CA ILE A 318 23.56 -13.76 20.21
C ILE A 318 23.57 -12.29 19.81
N LYS A 319 23.22 -11.37 20.73
CA LYS A 319 23.30 -9.92 20.50
C LYS A 319 24.70 -9.49 20.09
N GLN A 320 25.74 -10.07 20.70
CA GLN A 320 27.13 -9.82 20.30
C GLN A 320 27.42 -10.34 18.89
N GLN A 321 26.98 -11.57 18.56
CA GLN A 321 27.20 -12.16 17.23
C GLN A 321 26.56 -11.34 16.10
N ILE A 322 25.36 -10.79 16.33
CA ILE A 322 24.65 -9.97 15.35
C ILE A 322 25.00 -8.48 15.45
N SER A 323 26.01 -8.10 16.24
CA SER A 323 26.43 -6.70 16.45
C SER A 323 25.27 -5.76 16.85
N PHE A 324 24.40 -6.22 17.76
CA PHE A 324 23.26 -5.42 18.19
C PHE A 324 23.72 -4.15 18.94
N ASN A 325 23.43 -2.99 18.37
CA ASN A 325 23.64 -1.68 18.97
C ASN A 325 22.29 -0.99 19.19
N GLU A 326 21.91 -0.77 20.45
CA GLU A 326 20.61 -0.16 20.80
C GLU A 326 20.39 1.23 20.15
N ALA A 327 21.45 2.00 19.93
CA ALA A 327 21.37 3.34 19.35
C ALA A 327 21.38 3.34 17.81
N ASN A 328 21.84 2.27 17.16
CA ASN A 328 22.04 2.23 15.72
C ASN A 328 21.51 0.93 15.07
N PRO A 329 20.29 0.94 14.51
CA PRO A 329 19.72 -0.25 13.87
C PRO A 329 20.48 -0.70 12.61
N CYS A 330 21.27 0.18 11.99
CA CYS A 330 22.02 -0.13 10.77
C CYS A 330 23.28 -0.98 11.01
N GLU A 331 23.73 -1.14 12.25
CA GLU A 331 24.87 -1.99 12.60
C GLU A 331 24.48 -3.47 12.76
N LEU A 332 23.17 -3.77 12.80
CA LEU A 332 22.67 -5.12 12.95
C LEU A 332 23.12 -6.01 11.79
N VAL A 333 23.82 -7.10 12.07
CA VAL A 333 24.24 -8.07 11.06
C VAL A 333 23.12 -9.09 10.85
N LEU A 334 22.54 -9.09 9.64
CA LEU A 334 21.53 -10.08 9.25
C LEU A 334 22.21 -11.40 8.84
N ASN A 335 22.28 -12.34 9.78
CA ASN A 335 22.83 -13.68 9.57
C ASN A 335 21.73 -14.73 9.77
N ASP A 336 21.39 -15.47 8.71
CA ASP A 336 20.31 -16.46 8.71
C ASP A 336 20.63 -17.74 9.50
N LYS A 337 21.90 -17.98 9.84
CA LYS A 337 22.29 -19.04 10.79
C LYS A 337 21.94 -18.68 12.22
N THR A 338 21.95 -17.39 12.56
CA THR A 338 21.66 -16.90 13.91
C THR A 338 20.20 -16.49 14.03
N LEU A 339 19.69 -15.71 13.08
CA LEU A 339 18.30 -15.24 12.99
C LEU A 339 17.53 -16.13 12.01
N THR A 340 17.12 -17.31 12.48
CA THR A 340 16.51 -18.35 11.62
C THR A 340 15.21 -17.89 10.94
N ILE A 341 14.54 -16.86 11.47
CA ILE A 341 13.40 -16.20 10.80
C ILE A 341 13.75 -15.79 9.37
N LEU A 342 15.00 -15.39 9.09
CA LEU A 342 15.42 -14.99 7.75
C LEU A 342 15.27 -16.13 6.73
N ASN A 343 15.46 -17.39 7.12
CA ASN A 343 15.23 -18.54 6.24
C ASN A 343 13.74 -18.72 5.94
N GLU A 344 12.88 -18.56 6.95
CA GLU A 344 11.43 -18.59 6.77
C GLU A 344 10.96 -17.47 5.83
N LEU A 345 11.51 -16.26 5.98
CA LEU A 345 11.20 -15.14 5.08
C LEU A 345 11.60 -15.45 3.63
N LYS A 346 12.77 -16.04 3.41
CA LYS A 346 13.25 -16.43 2.08
C LYS A 346 12.31 -17.45 1.44
N ILE A 347 11.91 -18.49 2.19
CA ILE A 347 10.96 -19.50 1.71
C ILE A 347 9.62 -18.85 1.35
N LEU A 348 9.06 -18.05 2.25
CA LEU A 348 7.78 -17.37 2.05
C LEU A 348 7.83 -16.35 0.91
N TYR A 349 8.98 -15.72 0.69
CA TYR A 349 9.17 -14.79 -0.42
C TYR A 349 9.02 -15.50 -1.78
N HIS A 350 9.41 -16.78 -1.88
CA HIS A 350 9.24 -17.60 -3.07
C HIS A 350 7.97 -18.45 -3.08
N ASP A 351 7.03 -18.21 -2.15
CA ASP A 351 5.74 -18.89 -2.17
C ASP A 351 5.01 -18.63 -3.49
N ASP A 352 4.37 -19.67 -4.04
CA ASP A 352 3.69 -19.60 -5.34
C ASP A 352 2.60 -18.53 -5.36
N ILE A 353 1.93 -18.28 -4.22
CA ILE A 353 0.94 -17.20 -4.10
C ILE A 353 1.62 -15.84 -4.24
N HIS A 354 2.75 -15.62 -3.58
CA HIS A 354 3.50 -14.37 -3.70
C HIS A 354 4.03 -14.15 -5.12
N LYS A 355 4.53 -15.22 -5.75
CA LYS A 355 4.99 -15.22 -7.15
C LYS A 355 3.85 -14.92 -8.12
N GLN A 356 2.68 -15.56 -7.96
CA GLN A 356 1.49 -15.30 -8.78
C GLN A 356 1.10 -13.81 -8.74
N MET A 357 1.17 -13.20 -7.56
CA MET A 357 0.90 -11.77 -7.38
C MET A 357 1.96 -10.84 -7.99
N GLY A 358 3.07 -11.37 -8.50
CA GLY A 358 4.19 -10.58 -9.03
C GLY A 358 5.14 -10.05 -7.94
N TYR A 359 5.29 -10.80 -6.85
CA TYR A 359 6.12 -10.46 -5.69
C TYR A 359 5.81 -9.07 -5.11
N PRO A 360 4.55 -8.71 -4.80
CA PRO A 360 4.22 -7.35 -4.38
C PRO A 360 4.86 -6.95 -3.05
N LEU A 361 5.12 -7.91 -2.15
CA LEU A 361 5.74 -7.67 -0.84
C LEU A 361 7.27 -7.69 -0.90
N GLN A 362 7.87 -7.04 0.09
CA GLN A 362 9.32 -7.07 0.37
C GLN A 362 9.55 -7.94 1.62
N LEU A 363 10.79 -8.32 1.92
CA LEU A 363 11.08 -9.17 3.08
C LEU A 363 10.58 -8.60 4.41
N HIS A 364 10.67 -7.28 4.63
CA HIS A 364 10.16 -6.64 5.85
C HIS A 364 8.62 -6.69 5.95
N HIS A 365 7.93 -6.64 4.81
CA HIS A 365 6.47 -6.78 4.75
C HIS A 365 6.04 -8.20 5.17
N ILE A 366 6.68 -9.22 4.60
CA ILE A 366 6.43 -10.63 4.96
C ILE A 366 6.78 -10.88 6.43
N CYS A 367 7.91 -10.32 6.90
CA CYS A 367 8.34 -10.42 8.28
C CYS A 367 7.34 -9.84 9.26
N ALA A 368 6.79 -8.65 8.98
CA ALA A 368 5.78 -8.03 9.84
C ALA A 368 4.52 -8.90 9.97
N VAL A 369 4.05 -9.50 8.86
CA VAL A 369 2.90 -10.42 8.89
C VAL A 369 3.24 -11.71 9.67
N LEU A 370 4.42 -12.29 9.43
CA LEU A 370 4.87 -13.50 10.14
C LEU A 370 5.00 -13.26 11.66
N LEU A 371 5.57 -12.13 12.07
CA LEU A 371 5.69 -11.72 13.47
C LEU A 371 4.31 -11.52 14.11
N TYR A 372 3.36 -10.94 13.38
CA TYR A 372 2.00 -10.76 13.90
C TYR A 372 1.25 -12.09 14.01
N CYS A 373 1.25 -12.90 12.96
CA CYS A 373 0.43 -14.12 12.91
C CYS A 373 1.05 -15.29 13.66
N GLY A 374 2.38 -15.40 13.71
CA GLY A 374 3.07 -16.64 14.07
C GLY A 374 4.00 -16.57 15.27
N ARG A 375 4.08 -15.42 15.95
CA ARG A 375 5.07 -15.18 17.01
C ARG A 375 4.46 -14.60 18.29
N SER A 376 5.21 -14.73 19.39
CA SER A 376 4.72 -14.38 20.73
C SER A 376 4.60 -12.87 20.96
N CYS A 377 5.37 -12.07 20.24
CA CYS A 377 5.34 -10.60 20.30
C CYS A 377 3.99 -9.98 19.98
N ASN A 378 3.16 -10.65 19.17
CA ASN A 378 1.85 -10.14 18.81
C ASN A 378 0.99 -9.82 20.05
N ALA A 379 1.09 -10.60 21.13
CA ALA A 379 0.30 -10.36 22.33
C ALA A 379 0.58 -8.98 22.96
N GLU A 380 1.86 -8.64 23.15
CA GLU A 380 2.27 -7.33 23.70
C GLU A 380 2.09 -6.22 22.68
N PHE A 381 2.41 -6.47 21.41
CA PHE A 381 2.16 -5.52 20.32
C PHE A 381 0.69 -5.09 20.29
N SER A 382 -0.23 -6.05 20.24
CA SER A 382 -1.67 -5.83 20.25
C SER A 382 -2.15 -5.11 21.52
N TYR A 383 -1.60 -5.49 22.69
CA TYR A 383 -1.88 -4.83 23.96
C TYR A 383 -1.45 -3.36 23.95
N ASP A 384 -0.22 -3.08 23.53
CA ASP A 384 0.32 -1.73 23.41
C ASP A 384 -0.49 -0.88 22.41
N GLN A 385 -0.89 -1.45 21.27
CA GLN A 385 -1.75 -0.74 20.31
C GLN A 385 -3.07 -0.30 20.97
N ILE A 386 -3.77 -1.19 21.69
CA ILE A 386 -5.00 -0.83 22.41
C ILE A 386 -4.77 0.28 23.45
N GLN A 387 -3.60 0.32 24.07
CA GLN A 387 -3.20 1.38 25.00
C GLN A 387 -2.69 2.66 24.31
N PHE A 388 -2.85 2.79 22.99
CA PHE A 388 -2.33 3.89 22.17
C PHE A 388 -0.79 4.03 22.19
N ARG A 389 -0.05 2.96 22.54
CA ARG A 389 1.41 2.91 22.62
C ARG A 389 2.07 2.44 21.33
N HIS A 390 1.48 2.81 20.18
CA HIS A 390 1.99 2.49 18.83
C HIS A 390 3.45 2.91 18.63
N HIS A 391 3.89 3.97 19.30
CA HIS A 391 5.26 4.48 19.23
C HIS A 391 6.33 3.52 19.80
N ARG A 392 5.94 2.43 20.49
CA ARG A 392 6.85 1.33 20.90
C ARG A 392 7.14 0.36 19.76
N TRP A 393 6.30 0.36 18.73
CA TRP A 393 6.33 -0.59 17.61
C TRP A 393 6.26 0.11 16.25
N PRO A 394 6.97 1.23 16.01
CA PRO A 394 6.78 2.01 14.80
C PRO A 394 7.01 1.24 13.51
N TYR A 395 7.98 0.33 13.48
CA TYR A 395 8.31 -0.44 12.28
C TYR A 395 7.36 -1.62 12.09
N LEU A 396 7.09 -2.41 13.13
CA LEU A 396 6.14 -3.51 13.02
C LEU A 396 4.74 -3.02 12.63
N ASP A 397 4.29 -1.91 13.21
CA ASP A 397 2.96 -1.34 12.92
C ASP A 397 2.86 -0.83 11.46
N ASP A 398 3.81 -0.01 11.02
CA ASP A 398 3.77 0.56 9.67
C ASP A 398 3.93 -0.50 8.58
N TYR A 399 4.88 -1.43 8.74
CA TYR A 399 5.08 -2.50 7.77
C TYR A 399 3.91 -3.48 7.75
N LEU A 400 3.28 -3.80 8.89
CA LEU A 400 2.09 -4.64 8.91
C LEU A 400 0.90 -3.97 8.20
N GLN A 401 0.64 -2.70 8.51
CA GLN A 401 -0.39 -1.91 7.83
C GLN A 401 -0.11 -1.81 6.32
N GLY A 402 1.14 -1.58 5.93
CA GLY A 402 1.59 -1.54 4.54
C GLY A 402 1.37 -2.86 3.82
N SER A 403 1.76 -3.98 4.43
CA SER A 403 1.55 -5.34 3.90
C SER A 403 0.07 -5.62 3.63
N ILE A 404 -0.80 -5.34 4.60
CA ILE A 404 -2.24 -5.57 4.46
C ILE A 404 -2.81 -4.69 3.35
N MET A 405 -2.43 -3.42 3.28
CA MET A 405 -2.89 -2.51 2.21
C MET A 405 -2.44 -2.96 0.81
N ILE A 406 -1.23 -3.52 0.69
CA ILE A 406 -0.74 -4.09 -0.57
C ILE A 406 -1.55 -5.35 -0.91
N LEU A 407 -1.60 -6.35 -0.04
CA LEU A 407 -2.30 -7.62 -0.30
C LEU A 407 -3.80 -7.44 -0.54
N HIS A 408 -4.43 -6.47 0.13
CA HIS A 408 -5.81 -6.08 -0.12
C HIS A 408 -6.11 -5.70 -1.58
N LYS A 409 -5.10 -5.19 -2.29
CA LYS A 409 -5.20 -4.90 -3.73
C LYS A 409 -4.97 -6.12 -4.61
N HIS A 410 -4.38 -7.19 -4.10
CA HIS A 410 -4.15 -8.41 -4.88
C HIS A 410 -5.25 -9.45 -4.70
N GLU A 411 -6.13 -9.32 -3.70
CA GLU A 411 -7.29 -10.21 -3.55
C GLU A 411 -8.49 -9.76 -4.37
N ARG A 412 -9.21 -10.72 -4.97
CA ARG A 412 -10.50 -10.53 -5.66
C ARG A 412 -11.67 -10.33 -4.70
N ARG A 413 -11.51 -9.41 -3.75
CA ARG A 413 -12.49 -9.12 -2.70
C ARG A 413 -13.84 -8.63 -3.25
N GLU A 414 -13.85 -8.01 -4.43
CA GLU A 414 -15.04 -7.59 -5.17
C GLU A 414 -15.95 -8.77 -5.57
N GLU A 415 -15.40 -9.98 -5.64
CA GLU A 415 -16.14 -11.22 -5.89
C GLU A 415 -16.63 -11.86 -4.57
N SER A 416 -16.17 -11.37 -3.40
CA SER A 416 -16.38 -12.02 -2.11
C SER A 416 -17.75 -11.77 -1.51
N GLU A 417 -18.49 -12.84 -1.24
CA GLU A 417 -19.66 -12.84 -0.36
C GLU A 417 -19.38 -13.46 1.03
N MET A 418 -18.11 -13.73 1.31
CA MET A 418 -17.64 -14.34 2.55
C MET A 418 -17.93 -13.44 3.76
N GLU A 419 -18.60 -14.03 4.74
CA GLU A 419 -18.74 -13.52 6.10
C GLU A 419 -17.52 -13.95 6.91
N LEU A 420 -17.10 -13.11 7.86
CA LEU A 420 -15.95 -13.41 8.73
C LEU A 420 -16.31 -13.25 10.18
N TYR A 421 -15.58 -13.95 11.04
CA TYR A 421 -15.83 -14.02 12.47
C TYR A 421 -14.56 -13.78 13.28
N CYS A 422 -14.68 -13.12 14.43
CA CYS A 422 -13.60 -12.94 15.40
C CYS A 422 -14.12 -13.13 16.82
N GLY A 423 -13.53 -14.06 17.57
CA GLY A 423 -13.84 -14.28 18.97
C GLY A 423 -13.06 -13.36 19.89
N LEU A 424 -13.77 -12.61 20.74
CA LEU A 424 -13.22 -11.76 21.78
C LEU A 424 -13.50 -12.35 23.16
N LYS A 425 -12.46 -12.87 23.80
CA LYS A 425 -12.56 -13.44 25.15
C LYS A 425 -12.88 -12.38 26.21
N SER A 426 -13.90 -12.66 27.03
CA SER A 426 -14.28 -11.82 28.17
C SER A 426 -14.64 -10.37 27.81
N VAL A 427 -15.05 -10.12 26.58
CA VAL A 427 -15.54 -8.81 26.11
C VAL A 427 -17.05 -8.90 25.95
N ARG A 428 -17.77 -7.95 26.54
CA ARG A 428 -19.21 -7.74 26.29
C ARG A 428 -19.45 -6.25 26.10
N LEU A 429 -20.19 -5.87 25.06
CA LEU A 429 -20.48 -4.47 24.77
C LEU A 429 -21.78 -4.08 25.47
N GLU A 430 -21.68 -3.42 26.63
CA GLU A 430 -22.84 -3.03 27.44
C GLU A 430 -23.77 -2.03 26.75
N ASN A 431 -23.20 -1.07 26.00
CA ASN A 431 -23.97 -0.03 25.32
C ASN A 431 -23.63 0.09 23.84
N ILE A 432 -23.95 -0.93 23.07
CA ILE A 432 -23.75 -0.90 21.61
C ILE A 432 -24.50 0.25 20.91
N LYS A 433 -25.57 0.78 21.52
CA LYS A 433 -26.31 1.92 20.96
C LYS A 433 -25.47 3.19 20.90
N GLU A 434 -24.37 3.26 21.66
CA GLU A 434 -23.37 4.32 21.58
C GLU A 434 -22.38 4.12 20.42
N ILE A 435 -22.26 2.90 19.88
CA ILE A 435 -21.36 2.57 18.76
C ILE A 435 -22.08 2.86 17.44
N LYS A 436 -22.24 4.15 17.13
CA LYS A 436 -22.82 4.56 15.84
C LYS A 436 -21.87 4.38 14.67
N ALA A 437 -20.59 4.60 14.89
CA ALA A 437 -19.50 4.36 13.94
C ALA A 437 -18.19 4.21 14.73
N GLY A 438 -17.28 3.37 14.23
CA GLY A 438 -16.03 3.08 14.88
C GLY A 438 -14.86 2.84 13.93
N TYR A 439 -13.69 2.72 14.53
CA TYR A 439 -12.41 2.47 13.87
C TYR A 439 -11.66 1.36 14.63
N PHE A 440 -10.74 0.68 13.95
CA PHE A 440 -9.86 -0.29 14.59
C PHE A 440 -8.62 0.41 15.15
N ILE A 441 -8.39 0.31 16.46
CA ILE A 441 -7.12 0.79 17.06
C ILE A 441 -5.96 -0.15 16.73
N SER A 442 -6.24 -1.45 16.74
CA SER A 442 -5.27 -2.52 16.50
C SER A 442 -5.67 -3.30 15.24
N HIS A 443 -4.77 -4.14 14.78
CA HIS A 443 -5.06 -5.11 13.73
C HIS A 443 -6.02 -6.18 14.26
N VAL A 444 -6.90 -6.71 13.41
CA VAL A 444 -7.93 -7.69 13.81
C VAL A 444 -7.84 -8.93 12.95
N SER A 445 -7.53 -10.06 13.58
CA SER A 445 -7.54 -11.37 12.92
C SER A 445 -8.95 -11.96 12.95
N THR A 446 -9.38 -12.48 11.81
CA THR A 446 -10.70 -13.06 11.58
C THR A 446 -10.57 -14.39 10.85
N SER A 447 -11.59 -15.22 10.91
CA SER A 447 -11.70 -16.47 10.18
C SER A 447 -13.05 -16.54 9.48
N ASP A 448 -13.14 -17.25 8.36
CA ASP A 448 -14.44 -17.56 7.74
C ASP A 448 -15.12 -18.79 8.37
N ASP A 449 -14.45 -19.41 9.35
CA ASP A 449 -15.02 -20.46 10.19
C ASP A 449 -15.45 -19.89 11.55
N VAL A 450 -16.77 -19.90 11.79
CA VAL A 450 -17.34 -19.44 13.06
C VAL A 450 -16.85 -20.26 14.26
N GLN A 451 -16.50 -21.54 14.08
CA GLN A 451 -15.99 -22.41 15.16
C GLN A 451 -14.62 -21.93 15.64
N VAL A 452 -13.79 -21.39 14.74
CA VAL A 452 -12.53 -20.76 15.11
C VAL A 452 -12.79 -19.55 16.00
N ALA A 453 -13.77 -18.71 15.64
CA ALA A 453 -14.14 -17.57 16.47
C ALA A 453 -14.71 -18.00 17.83
N GLU A 454 -15.53 -19.06 17.90
CA GLU A 454 -16.04 -19.61 19.16
C GLU A 454 -14.91 -20.11 20.07
N MET A 455 -13.91 -20.78 19.51
CA MET A 455 -12.72 -21.21 20.24
C MET A 455 -11.97 -20.01 20.86
N TYR A 456 -11.86 -18.91 20.13
CA TYR A 456 -11.19 -17.69 20.61
C TYR A 456 -12.02 -16.87 21.60
N ARG A 457 -13.34 -16.94 21.50
CA ARG A 457 -14.27 -16.38 22.49
C ARG A 457 -14.15 -17.05 23.86
N SER A 458 -13.79 -18.35 23.92
CA SER A 458 -13.81 -19.17 25.14
C SER A 458 -15.24 -19.31 25.69
N ASP A 459 -15.45 -19.43 27.00
CA ASP A 459 -16.78 -19.73 27.56
C ASP A 459 -17.69 -18.50 27.62
N GLN A 460 -17.10 -17.30 27.76
CA GLN A 460 -17.81 -16.02 27.82
C GLN A 460 -17.10 -14.97 26.97
N GLY A 461 -17.87 -14.16 26.25
CA GLY A 461 -17.33 -13.06 25.48
C GLY A 461 -18.22 -12.62 24.32
N CYS A 462 -17.59 -12.14 23.26
CA CYS A 462 -18.27 -11.57 22.10
C CYS A 462 -17.73 -12.21 20.82
N ILE A 463 -18.62 -12.45 19.84
CA ILE A 463 -18.24 -12.81 18.48
C ILE A 463 -18.53 -11.61 17.59
N LEU A 464 -17.51 -11.11 16.93
CA LEU A 464 -17.66 -10.12 15.88
C LEU A 464 -17.96 -10.84 14.58
N HIS A 465 -19.09 -10.53 13.97
CA HIS A 465 -19.49 -11.00 12.65
C HIS A 465 -19.28 -9.85 11.65
N PHE A 466 -18.44 -10.04 10.64
CA PHE A 466 -18.11 -9.04 9.65
C PHE A 466 -18.89 -9.29 8.37
N HIS A 467 -19.76 -8.35 8.02
CA HIS A 467 -20.48 -8.36 6.76
C HIS A 467 -19.49 -8.28 5.56
N PRO A 468 -19.79 -8.89 4.39
CA PRO A 468 -18.91 -8.83 3.21
C PRO A 468 -18.53 -7.41 2.76
N SER A 469 -19.38 -6.42 3.04
CA SER A 469 -19.11 -4.99 2.78
C SER A 469 -17.84 -4.48 3.46
N MET A 470 -17.41 -5.09 4.56
CA MET A 470 -16.17 -4.77 5.27
C MET A 470 -14.93 -5.11 4.43
N ARG A 471 -14.88 -6.29 3.79
CA ARG A 471 -13.77 -6.68 2.90
C ARG A 471 -13.78 -5.89 1.59
N ARG A 472 -14.97 -5.60 1.07
CA ARG A 472 -15.15 -4.83 -0.17
C ARG A 472 -14.85 -3.35 0.00
N SER A 473 -14.78 -2.84 1.23
CA SER A 473 -14.51 -1.43 1.50
C SER A 473 -13.12 -1.00 1.01
N SER A 474 -13.08 0.14 0.35
CA SER A 474 -11.83 0.80 -0.07
C SER A 474 -10.98 1.39 1.06
N GLY A 475 -11.58 1.66 2.22
CA GLY A 475 -10.88 2.25 3.37
C GLY A 475 -10.65 1.27 4.51
N ILE A 476 -11.32 0.12 4.53
CA ILE A 476 -11.11 -0.91 5.54
C ILE A 476 -10.30 -2.03 4.91
N HIS A 477 -8.98 -1.91 5.03
CA HIS A 477 -8.06 -2.85 4.39
C HIS A 477 -8.05 -4.20 5.11
N SER A 478 -8.11 -5.27 4.33
CA SER A 478 -8.04 -6.65 4.78
C SER A 478 -7.37 -7.54 3.74
N CYS A 479 -6.73 -8.61 4.21
CA CYS A 479 -6.14 -9.63 3.35
C CYS A 479 -6.11 -11.00 4.03
N ASP A 480 -6.21 -12.06 3.23
CA ASP A 480 -5.87 -13.44 3.57
C ASP A 480 -4.35 -13.60 3.71
N VAL A 481 -3.94 -13.91 4.94
CA VAL A 481 -2.53 -14.11 5.31
C VAL A 481 -2.22 -15.59 5.58
N SER A 482 -3.13 -16.50 5.26
CA SER A 482 -3.01 -17.94 5.55
C SER A 482 -1.80 -18.61 4.89
N TRP A 483 -1.27 -18.01 3.81
CA TRP A 483 -0.06 -18.50 3.13
C TRP A 483 1.24 -18.05 3.84
N ILE A 484 1.19 -16.97 4.63
CA ILE A 484 2.30 -16.52 5.49
C ILE A 484 2.18 -17.12 6.89
N SER A 485 0.95 -17.22 7.40
CA SER A 485 0.66 -17.68 8.75
C SER A 485 1.09 -19.14 8.93
N PRO A 486 1.76 -19.48 10.05
CA PRO A 486 2.04 -20.87 10.37
C PRO A 486 0.75 -21.65 10.71
N PHE A 487 -0.33 -20.97 11.06
CA PHE A 487 -1.60 -21.57 11.47
C PHE A 487 -2.57 -21.71 10.29
N LYS A 488 -2.20 -22.55 9.32
CA LYS A 488 -2.97 -22.72 8.06
C LYS A 488 -4.43 -23.13 8.27
N HIS A 489 -4.74 -23.82 9.36
CA HIS A 489 -6.09 -24.28 9.68
C HIS A 489 -7.05 -23.16 10.12
N GLU A 490 -6.52 -22.02 10.60
CA GLU A 490 -7.37 -20.92 11.07
C GLU A 490 -7.94 -20.08 9.92
N ARG A 491 -7.39 -20.24 8.71
CA ARG A 491 -7.75 -19.45 7.52
C ARG A 491 -7.79 -17.95 7.82
N ALA A 492 -6.71 -17.47 8.44
CA ALA A 492 -6.63 -16.14 9.01
C ALA A 492 -6.75 -15.05 7.91
N ILE A 493 -7.80 -14.24 8.03
CA ILE A 493 -7.97 -12.99 7.30
C ILE A 493 -7.73 -11.84 8.26
N LEU A 494 -6.79 -10.97 7.90
CA LEU A 494 -6.31 -9.89 8.75
C LEU A 494 -6.86 -8.55 8.28
N PHE A 495 -7.52 -7.83 9.18
CA PHE A 495 -7.88 -6.43 8.99
C PHE A 495 -6.78 -5.52 9.54
N SER A 496 -6.42 -4.50 8.76
CA SER A 496 -5.52 -3.44 9.22
C SER A 496 -6.19 -2.60 10.30
N ARG A 497 -5.41 -2.08 11.24
CA ARG A 497 -5.88 -0.93 12.03
C ARG A 497 -6.30 0.22 11.10
N SER A 498 -7.24 1.04 11.53
CA SER A 498 -7.77 2.12 10.68
C SER A 498 -6.68 3.15 10.36
N ALA A 499 -6.61 3.54 9.09
CA ALA A 499 -5.79 4.66 8.63
C ALA A 499 -6.63 5.93 8.57
N VAL A 500 -6.02 7.09 8.84
CA VAL A 500 -6.62 8.40 8.57
C VAL A 500 -5.84 9.07 7.45
N SER A 501 -6.53 9.53 6.42
CA SER A 501 -5.90 10.34 5.37
C SER A 501 -5.85 11.81 5.79
N PHE A 502 -4.67 12.42 5.71
CA PHE A 502 -4.46 13.85 5.98
C PHE A 502 -5.12 14.75 4.92
N ASP A 503 -5.36 14.19 3.74
CA ASP A 503 -5.83 14.90 2.56
C ASP A 503 -7.34 14.98 2.49
N MET A 504 -8.01 14.09 3.23
CA MET A 504 -9.45 13.95 3.20
C MET A 504 -10.07 14.73 4.36
N ASN A 505 -11.17 15.40 4.07
CA ASN A 505 -11.97 16.03 5.12
C ASN A 505 -12.49 14.96 6.09
N GLU A 506 -12.83 15.40 7.31
CA GLU A 506 -13.28 14.51 8.38
C GLU A 506 -14.48 13.64 7.95
N LYS A 507 -15.44 14.23 7.24
CA LYS A 507 -16.61 13.53 6.69
C LYS A 507 -16.25 12.38 5.76
N THR A 508 -15.23 12.57 4.92
CA THR A 508 -14.77 11.54 3.99
C THR A 508 -14.05 10.43 4.74
N ASN A 509 -13.23 10.77 5.75
CA ASN A 509 -12.60 9.76 6.60
C ASN A 509 -13.65 8.92 7.36
N LYS A 510 -14.68 9.56 7.93
CA LYS A 510 -15.81 8.91 8.64
C LYS A 510 -16.65 8.00 7.76
N THR A 511 -16.64 8.17 6.45
CA THR A 511 -17.44 7.32 5.55
C THR A 511 -16.62 6.22 4.89
N LEU A 512 -15.31 6.43 4.70
CA LEU A 512 -14.45 5.47 4.02
C LEU A 512 -13.83 4.43 4.98
N PHE A 513 -13.33 4.85 6.14
CA PHE A 513 -12.50 4.00 7.01
C PHE A 513 -13.24 3.46 8.23
N ALA A 514 -14.48 3.90 8.45
CA ALA A 514 -15.25 3.53 9.62
C ALA A 514 -16.26 2.42 9.32
N TRP A 515 -16.59 1.68 10.37
CA TRP A 515 -17.59 0.62 10.40
C TRP A 515 -18.69 0.97 11.41
N ASN A 516 -19.86 0.37 11.26
CA ASN A 516 -20.95 0.43 12.24
C ASN A 516 -21.07 -0.92 12.94
N ALA A 517 -21.68 -0.95 14.12
CA ALA A 517 -21.95 -2.17 14.86
C ALA A 517 -23.43 -2.29 15.23
N LYS A 518 -23.97 -3.51 15.20
CA LYS A 518 -25.32 -3.84 15.68
C LYS A 518 -25.27 -5.18 16.41
N VAL A 519 -26.07 -5.34 17.47
CA VAL A 519 -26.25 -6.66 18.09
C VAL A 519 -27.10 -7.49 17.15
N GLU A 520 -26.57 -8.62 16.73
CA GLU A 520 -27.27 -9.60 15.91
C GLU A 520 -28.00 -10.62 16.78
N SER A 521 -27.33 -11.09 17.83
CA SER A 521 -27.90 -11.96 18.86
C SER A 521 -27.17 -11.76 20.19
N GLU A 522 -27.85 -12.04 21.30
CA GLU A 522 -27.27 -11.94 22.64
C GLU A 522 -27.95 -12.94 23.56
N ASP A 523 -27.14 -13.71 24.29
CA ASP A 523 -27.56 -14.59 25.36
C ASP A 523 -26.74 -14.32 26.64
N GLU A 524 -26.91 -15.16 27.66
CA GLU A 524 -26.21 -15.02 28.95
C GLU A 524 -24.68 -15.06 28.79
N TYR A 525 -24.16 -15.82 27.82
CA TYR A 525 -22.73 -16.14 27.69
C TYR A 525 -22.05 -15.44 26.51
N THR A 526 -22.80 -15.11 25.47
CA THR A 526 -22.27 -14.59 24.20
C THR A 526 -23.08 -13.42 23.68
N GLN A 527 -22.37 -12.47 23.10
CA GLN A 527 -22.94 -11.41 22.28
C GLN A 527 -22.38 -11.53 20.86
N MET A 528 -23.25 -11.62 19.85
CA MET A 528 -22.84 -11.57 18.44
C MET A 528 -23.07 -10.17 17.89
N ILE A 529 -22.00 -9.56 17.38
CA ILE A 529 -21.98 -8.18 16.92
C ILE A 529 -21.69 -8.12 15.43
N LEU A 530 -22.69 -7.71 14.65
CA LEU A 530 -22.55 -7.49 13.22
C LEU A 530 -21.82 -6.16 12.97
N LEU A 531 -20.69 -6.24 12.27
CA LEU A 531 -19.92 -5.12 11.77
C LEU A 531 -20.15 -4.91 10.28
N THR A 532 -20.55 -3.70 9.90
CA THR A 532 -20.83 -3.29 8.53
C THR A 532 -20.02 -2.06 8.16
N TRP A 533 -19.66 -1.91 6.88
CA TRP A 533 -19.04 -0.67 6.43
C TRP A 533 -20.02 0.50 6.56
N VAL A 534 -19.60 1.66 7.08
CA VAL A 534 -20.48 2.85 7.22
C VAL A 534 -21.21 3.20 5.92
N ARG A 535 -20.51 3.08 4.79
CA ARG A 535 -21.11 3.39 3.48
C ARG A 535 -22.17 2.36 3.07
N TYR A 536 -22.06 1.10 3.49
CA TYR A 536 -23.12 0.12 3.26
C TYR A 536 -24.42 0.56 3.97
N ASP A 537 -24.34 0.88 5.26
CA ASP A 537 -25.53 1.30 6.03
C ASP A 537 -26.13 2.62 5.53
N GLN A 538 -25.28 3.54 5.07
CA GLN A 538 -25.74 4.83 4.53
C GLN A 538 -26.67 4.65 3.33
N PHE A 539 -26.46 3.61 2.51
CA PHE A 539 -27.16 3.44 1.24
C PHE A 539 -28.14 2.27 1.22
N ILE A 540 -28.03 1.28 2.12
CA ILE A 540 -28.83 0.04 2.05
C ILE A 540 -30.34 0.31 2.01
N GLN A 541 -30.89 1.16 2.89
CA GLN A 541 -32.34 1.36 2.95
C GLN A 541 -32.90 2.03 1.68
N GLN A 542 -32.24 3.07 1.16
CA GLN A 542 -32.66 3.71 -0.10
C GLN A 542 -32.47 2.78 -1.30
N THR A 543 -31.39 1.99 -1.29
CA THR A 543 -31.11 1.00 -2.34
C THR A 543 -32.20 -0.06 -2.38
N MET A 544 -32.59 -0.61 -1.22
CA MET A 544 -33.69 -1.58 -1.13
C MET A 544 -35.05 -0.98 -1.51
N HIS A 545 -35.34 0.25 -1.10
CA HIS A 545 -36.58 0.93 -1.49
C HIS A 545 -36.71 1.09 -3.01
N ILE A 546 -35.66 1.60 -3.67
CA ILE A 546 -35.63 1.72 -5.14
C ILE A 546 -35.68 0.32 -5.76
N SER A 547 -34.92 -0.64 -5.23
CA SER A 547 -34.94 -2.02 -5.72
C SER A 547 -36.35 -2.61 -5.69
N ALA A 548 -37.13 -2.38 -4.63
CA ALA A 548 -38.50 -2.86 -4.50
C ALA A 548 -39.44 -2.22 -5.54
N MET A 549 -39.27 -0.94 -5.85
CA MET A 549 -40.03 -0.27 -6.93
C MET A 549 -39.79 -0.90 -8.30
N TRP A 550 -38.64 -1.54 -8.48
CA TRP A 550 -38.24 -2.28 -9.69
C TRP A 550 -38.43 -3.79 -9.55
N ASN A 551 -39.19 -4.27 -8.54
CA ASN A 551 -39.37 -5.71 -8.27
C ASN A 551 -38.04 -6.49 -8.19
N HIS A 552 -37.00 -5.84 -7.66
CA HIS A 552 -35.64 -6.35 -7.53
C HIS A 552 -34.96 -6.76 -8.84
N SER A 553 -35.41 -6.25 -9.99
CA SER A 553 -34.80 -6.55 -11.30
C SER A 553 -33.46 -5.87 -11.52
N ILE A 554 -33.22 -4.73 -10.87
CA ILE A 554 -31.97 -3.97 -10.97
C ILE A 554 -31.00 -4.39 -9.87
N ASP A 555 -29.74 -4.58 -10.25
CA ASP A 555 -28.63 -4.85 -9.32
C ASP A 555 -28.48 -3.74 -8.27
N LEU A 556 -28.37 -4.13 -6.99
CA LEU A 556 -28.25 -3.19 -5.87
C LEU A 556 -27.03 -2.27 -6.00
N ASN A 557 -25.94 -2.75 -6.60
CA ASN A 557 -24.74 -1.95 -6.83
C ASN A 557 -24.90 -0.95 -7.99
N VAL A 558 -25.78 -1.20 -8.96
CA VAL A 558 -26.14 -0.18 -9.98
C VAL A 558 -26.90 0.96 -9.32
N ILE A 559 -27.91 0.64 -8.51
CA ILE A 559 -28.69 1.62 -7.75
C ILE A 559 -27.79 2.43 -6.81
N TYR A 560 -26.89 1.76 -6.10
CA TYR A 560 -25.87 2.38 -5.25
C TYR A 560 -25.02 3.43 -5.98
N ILE A 561 -24.50 3.08 -7.16
CA ILE A 561 -23.66 3.97 -7.95
C ILE A 561 -24.47 5.19 -8.40
N ALA A 562 -25.71 4.99 -8.85
CA ALA A 562 -26.63 6.08 -9.20
C ALA A 562 -26.91 7.00 -8.00
N LEU A 563 -27.21 6.43 -6.82
CA LEU A 563 -27.41 7.17 -5.57
C LEU A 563 -26.19 8.02 -5.20
N ARG A 564 -24.98 7.47 -5.37
CA ARG A 564 -23.74 8.17 -5.08
C ARG A 564 -23.51 9.35 -6.02
N TRP A 565 -23.82 9.22 -7.31
CA TRP A 565 -23.65 10.31 -8.27
C TRP A 565 -24.67 11.43 -8.11
N PHE A 566 -25.94 11.09 -7.90
CA PHE A 566 -27.03 12.07 -7.84
C PHE A 566 -27.31 12.59 -6.42
N LYS A 567 -26.38 12.38 -5.47
CA LYS A 567 -26.50 12.85 -4.08
C LYS A 567 -27.85 12.47 -3.43
N GLN A 568 -28.33 11.26 -3.71
CA GLN A 568 -29.60 10.71 -3.18
C GLN A 568 -30.89 11.37 -3.73
N ASP A 569 -30.84 12.05 -4.88
CA ASP A 569 -32.05 12.57 -5.55
C ASP A 569 -32.81 11.43 -6.26
N VAL A 570 -33.81 10.87 -5.57
CA VAL A 570 -34.57 9.68 -6.03
C VAL A 570 -35.20 9.89 -7.41
N ASN A 571 -35.75 11.07 -7.70
CA ASN A 571 -36.43 11.32 -8.98
C ASN A 571 -35.45 11.26 -10.16
N LYS A 572 -34.27 11.87 -10.01
CA LYS A 572 -33.22 11.79 -11.05
C LYS A 572 -32.69 10.38 -11.22
N ILE A 573 -32.58 9.63 -10.13
CA ILE A 573 -32.13 8.24 -10.15
C ILE A 573 -33.16 7.37 -10.87
N MET A 574 -34.44 7.52 -10.58
CA MET A 574 -35.49 6.79 -11.28
C MET A 574 -35.44 7.08 -12.78
N GLY A 575 -35.38 8.36 -13.18
CA GLY A 575 -35.22 8.74 -14.58
C GLY A 575 -34.01 8.09 -15.26
N LEU A 576 -32.86 8.12 -14.60
CA LEU A 576 -31.63 7.49 -15.08
C LEU A 576 -31.75 5.96 -15.21
N LEU A 577 -32.37 5.28 -14.24
CA LEU A 577 -32.56 3.83 -14.27
C LEU A 577 -33.55 3.42 -15.36
N PHE A 578 -34.59 4.23 -15.62
CA PHE A 578 -35.48 4.04 -16.78
C PHE A 578 -34.73 4.18 -18.10
N GLU A 579 -33.94 5.25 -18.27
CA GLU A 579 -33.11 5.44 -19.46
C GLU A 579 -32.10 4.30 -19.64
N PHE A 580 -31.52 3.81 -18.54
CA PHE A 580 -30.58 2.70 -18.57
C PHE A 580 -31.23 1.38 -19.01
N GLU A 581 -32.37 1.00 -18.44
CA GLU A 581 -33.06 -0.24 -18.83
C GLU A 581 -33.59 -0.17 -20.27
N ASP A 582 -34.11 0.99 -20.69
CA ASP A 582 -34.49 1.24 -22.09
C ASP A 582 -33.26 1.12 -23.03
N TRP A 583 -32.14 1.76 -22.67
CA TRP A 583 -30.88 1.65 -23.42
C TRP A 583 -30.38 0.20 -23.48
N LYS A 584 -30.42 -0.53 -22.37
CA LYS A 584 -29.96 -1.93 -22.27
C LYS A 584 -30.76 -2.84 -23.20
N SER A 585 -32.06 -2.60 -23.34
CA SER A 585 -32.95 -3.36 -24.24
C SER A 585 -32.78 -3.04 -25.74
N LYS A 586 -32.18 -1.89 -26.07
CA LYS A 586 -32.02 -1.40 -27.44
C LYS A 586 -30.67 -1.78 -28.06
N HIS A 587 -30.63 -1.73 -29.40
CA HIS A 587 -29.40 -1.73 -30.22
C HIS A 587 -28.41 -2.88 -29.94
N ASN A 588 -28.87 -4.03 -29.46
CA ASN A 588 -28.01 -5.15 -29.07
C ASN A 588 -26.92 -4.75 -28.05
N ASN A 589 -27.14 -3.74 -27.21
CA ASN A 589 -26.14 -3.24 -26.27
C ASN A 589 -25.64 -4.32 -25.30
N GLU A 590 -26.51 -5.24 -24.87
CA GLU A 590 -26.11 -6.39 -24.07
C GLU A 590 -25.18 -7.35 -24.84
N GLN A 591 -25.38 -7.52 -26.14
CA GLN A 591 -24.48 -8.31 -26.98
C GLN A 591 -23.13 -7.61 -27.16
N ILE A 592 -23.12 -6.29 -27.38
CA ILE A 592 -21.88 -5.49 -27.44
C ILE A 592 -21.09 -5.65 -26.12
N TYR A 593 -21.79 -5.67 -24.98
CA TYR A 593 -21.14 -5.94 -23.70
C TYR A 593 -20.58 -7.37 -23.63
N LYS A 594 -21.35 -8.39 -24.04
CA LYS A 594 -20.89 -9.78 -24.08
C LYS A 594 -19.60 -9.93 -24.89
N ASP A 595 -19.50 -9.21 -26.01
CA ASP A 595 -18.30 -9.21 -26.85
C ASP A 595 -17.08 -8.55 -26.17
N ARG A 596 -17.30 -7.71 -25.15
CA ARG A 596 -16.27 -6.98 -24.39
C ARG A 596 -16.08 -7.47 -22.95
N VAL A 597 -16.78 -8.52 -22.52
CA VAL A 597 -16.78 -8.98 -21.11
C VAL A 597 -15.36 -9.25 -20.60
N ASN A 598 -14.50 -9.83 -21.43
CA ASN A 598 -13.12 -10.16 -21.07
C ASN A 598 -12.29 -8.90 -20.76
N GLU A 599 -12.51 -7.79 -21.47
CA GLU A 599 -11.83 -6.50 -21.18
C GLU A 599 -12.16 -6.01 -19.77
N PHE A 600 -13.42 -6.18 -19.34
CA PHE A 600 -13.85 -5.82 -17.99
C PHE A 600 -13.29 -6.78 -16.94
N MET A 601 -13.30 -8.08 -17.22
CA MET A 601 -12.79 -9.11 -16.30
C MET A 601 -11.28 -9.00 -16.09
N GLU A 602 -10.49 -8.75 -17.14
CA GLU A 602 -9.04 -8.52 -17.03
C GLU A 602 -8.70 -7.34 -16.11
N ARG A 603 -9.62 -6.36 -16.03
CA ARG A 603 -9.57 -5.20 -15.15
C ARG A 603 -10.37 -5.35 -13.86
N ARG A 604 -10.75 -6.58 -13.50
CA ARG A 604 -11.44 -6.93 -12.24
C ARG A 604 -12.79 -6.25 -12.05
N CYS A 605 -13.46 -5.96 -13.16
CA CYS A 605 -14.80 -5.42 -13.14
C CYS A 605 -15.79 -6.57 -13.26
N CYS A 606 -16.01 -7.28 -12.15
CA CYS A 606 -16.69 -8.58 -12.18
C CYS A 606 -18.22 -8.50 -12.08
N ASN A 607 -18.79 -7.34 -11.74
CA ASN A 607 -20.23 -7.14 -11.73
C ASN A 607 -20.73 -6.70 -13.13
N HIS A 608 -21.38 -7.63 -13.84
CA HIS A 608 -21.87 -7.42 -15.21
C HIS A 608 -22.87 -6.27 -15.34
N ASN A 609 -23.80 -6.11 -14.40
CA ASN A 609 -24.80 -5.04 -14.45
C ASN A 609 -24.16 -3.67 -14.26
N VAL A 610 -23.18 -3.57 -13.35
CA VAL A 610 -22.39 -2.37 -13.15
C VAL A 610 -21.60 -2.02 -14.42
N ASN A 611 -21.00 -3.00 -15.08
CA ASN A 611 -20.27 -2.78 -16.33
C ASN A 611 -21.15 -2.21 -17.46
N LEU A 612 -22.32 -2.82 -17.66
CA LEU A 612 -23.33 -2.34 -18.60
C LEU A 612 -23.74 -0.90 -18.28
N PHE A 613 -23.94 -0.59 -17.00
CA PHE A 613 -24.32 0.76 -16.56
C PHE A 613 -23.23 1.80 -16.83
N PHE A 614 -21.97 1.45 -16.68
CA PHE A 614 -20.86 2.35 -17.05
C PHE A 614 -20.70 2.52 -18.57
N MET A 615 -20.95 1.46 -19.35
CA MET A 615 -21.00 1.57 -20.81
C MET A 615 -22.09 2.55 -21.25
N PHE A 616 -23.27 2.48 -20.65
CA PHE A 616 -24.37 3.43 -20.87
C PHE A 616 -23.91 4.88 -20.63
N LEU A 617 -23.18 5.12 -19.54
CA LEU A 617 -22.68 6.46 -19.19
C LEU A 617 -21.47 6.91 -20.01
N SER A 618 -20.95 6.06 -20.90
CA SER A 618 -19.68 6.30 -21.61
C SER A 618 -18.51 6.58 -20.64
N MET A 619 -18.54 5.95 -19.47
CA MET A 619 -17.54 6.10 -18.40
C MET A 619 -16.78 4.80 -18.17
N TRP A 620 -15.58 4.91 -17.61
CA TRP A 620 -14.74 3.75 -17.29
C TRP A 620 -15.07 3.17 -15.90
N THR A 621 -15.24 1.85 -15.81
CA THR A 621 -15.80 1.08 -14.68
C THR A 621 -14.86 0.89 -13.48
N CYS A 622 -13.56 0.74 -13.72
CA CYS A 622 -12.65 0.05 -12.80
C CYS A 622 -12.46 0.78 -11.47
N ASP A 623 -12.55 2.12 -11.46
CA ASP A 623 -12.40 2.90 -10.22
C ASP A 623 -13.54 2.66 -9.24
N SER A 624 -14.75 2.40 -9.74
CA SER A 624 -15.91 2.19 -8.87
C SER A 624 -15.89 0.79 -8.26
N THR A 625 -15.56 -0.23 -9.05
CA THR A 625 -15.53 -1.61 -8.58
C THR A 625 -14.33 -1.87 -7.66
N VAL A 626 -13.11 -1.59 -8.11
CA VAL A 626 -11.90 -2.01 -7.40
C VAL A 626 -11.47 -1.02 -6.32
N HIS A 627 -11.55 0.29 -6.63
CA HIS A 627 -11.05 1.34 -5.73
C HIS A 627 -12.09 1.89 -4.78
N ASN A 628 -13.38 1.91 -5.14
CA ASN A 628 -14.42 2.39 -4.22
C ASN A 628 -15.11 1.25 -3.47
N GLY A 629 -15.07 0.04 -4.02
CA GLY A 629 -15.79 -1.12 -3.50
C GLY A 629 -17.26 -1.11 -3.89
N LEU A 630 -17.83 -2.30 -4.08
CA LEU A 630 -19.26 -2.53 -4.26
C LEU A 630 -19.83 -3.06 -2.94
N PRO A 631 -20.59 -2.27 -2.16
CA PRO A 631 -20.95 -2.64 -0.80
C PRO A 631 -21.94 -3.81 -0.72
N PHE A 632 -22.72 -4.07 -1.78
CA PHE A 632 -23.83 -5.02 -1.75
C PHE A 632 -23.47 -6.37 -2.36
N VAL A 633 -23.95 -7.44 -1.74
CA VAL A 633 -23.86 -8.85 -2.16
C VAL A 633 -25.24 -9.39 -2.50
N GLU A 634 -25.33 -10.55 -3.17
CA GLU A 634 -26.62 -11.11 -3.58
C GLU A 634 -27.52 -11.43 -2.38
N LYS A 635 -26.93 -11.86 -1.27
CA LYS A 635 -27.65 -12.14 -0.01
C LYS A 635 -28.40 -10.93 0.55
N ASP A 636 -27.97 -9.70 0.27
CA ASP A 636 -28.64 -8.48 0.75
C ASP A 636 -30.07 -8.35 0.22
N LYS A 637 -30.37 -8.91 -0.97
CA LYS A 637 -31.73 -8.90 -1.53
C LYS A 637 -32.74 -9.65 -0.66
N ASN A 638 -32.28 -10.58 0.18
CA ASN A 638 -33.16 -11.36 1.05
C ASN A 638 -33.42 -10.71 2.41
N MET A 639 -32.85 -9.54 2.70
CA MET A 639 -33.08 -8.86 3.97
C MET A 639 -34.54 -8.46 4.20
N ASP A 640 -35.26 -8.08 3.14
CA ASP A 640 -36.68 -7.67 3.25
C ASP A 640 -37.62 -8.83 3.59
N LYS A 641 -37.20 -10.08 3.40
CA LYS A 641 -38.01 -11.27 3.74
C LYS A 641 -37.94 -11.66 5.22
N LYS A 642 -36.99 -11.09 5.97
CA LYS A 642 -36.76 -11.40 7.40
C LYS A 642 -37.33 -10.34 8.35
N ARG A 643 -37.83 -9.22 7.82
CA ARG A 643 -38.58 -8.20 8.57
C ARG A 643 -40.06 -8.43 8.38
#